data_AF-A0AAN6VU06-F1
#
_entry.id   AF-A0AAN6VU06-F1
#
_cell.length_a   1.000
_cell.length_b   1.000
_cell.length_c   1.000
_cell.angle_alpha   90.00
_cell.angle_beta   90.00
_cell.angle_gamma   90.00
#
_symmetry.space_group_name_H-M   'P 1'
#
loop_
_entity.id
_entity.type
_entity.pdbx_description
1 polymer ?
#
loop_
_entity_poly.entity_id
_entity_poly.type
_entity_poly.pdbx_seq_one_letter_code
_entity_poly.pdbx_strand_id
1 'polypeptide(L)'
;MTSQRPLNGTTNGTSNGASNGASNGALNGHNGFHSESEPESPCTDSSDASVDGISGTSNGTRNLRLNPRAGLMRKKSSPMMPAFMVSAPGKVIAFGEHAVVHGKAALAAAISLRSYLLVTTLSKSKRTVTLKFPDIDFDHTWNIDELPWATFQQPAKKKYYYSLVTDLDPDLVAALQPILAHVSTDKPAGIRKVHQNSAGSFLYMFLSLGSQSFPGCQYTLRSTIPLGAGLGSSATIAVCMSAALLLQLRTLAGPHPDQPADEARQQIERINRWAYVYEMFIHGNPSGVDNTVSTQGKAVVFQRTDYDKPPSVQPLWDFPELPLLLVDTRVPKSTAHEVAKVAKLKQRHPKLVGSILDAIDKVTNTAADILAEETFDTESDDSLARVGELMTINHGLLVSLGVSHPRLERVRELVDHQGIGWTKLTGAGGGGCSITLLKPGVSREKLDRLEEQLDEEGFEKFETTLGGDGVGVLWPAVLKNGMDEDDEGGMEIDLENFLNAEGNEATSTKPSPQTNTTTTSVSTSLPTNPNDNNQTIHDRSKTRSAAARPYDTLLHQRGGSLSSLTAQEQSAWLATRIASRLARRPALSSASSGAGGGAAAISRLACGGGPKTLKEVWKVVNEHAVPLRTAAAPVVVRGLEGDHHQQQGVKAFEDRWEKKVRLSCLAVESRCFRVRGERERRGDREERTGERVVVTEQEVFDETRRRREMAALKRELYGGGVGREGKLALDPEWDDVVPVVLEEPEGALAAIAYPADYAEAMAYLRAVMQAKEYSPRCLRLTEHIISMNPAHYTVWLYRAANVFALKLSIPDEMAWLNRVALANLKNYQIWHHRHLLVENYFPTITSSTSSSPSTTLTDFATAERHFLQKILDEDTKNYHVWSYRSYLVGKLSLFNDADELRDIEAMIDTDVRNNSAWSHRFFLVFSNPDHATAGAAATEPDPKVPAAVVDREVEYAQAKIRLAPQNQSGWNYLRGVLVKGGRKLAGVEEFASGFVSGLGEEGEDVLSTHALDLLAEIYAEKGDKEKADLSLRRLGEKWDRIRVGYWEWRRKCLETPA
;
A
#
# COMPACT_ATOMS: atom_id res chain seq x y z
N MET A 1 -7.78 48.97 63.04
CA MET A 1 -7.66 48.76 64.50
C MET A 1 -6.83 47.50 64.74
N THR A 2 -6.19 47.38 65.91
CA THR A 2 -5.82 46.14 66.68
C THR A 2 -5.94 44.75 66.01
N SER A 3 -5.03 43.78 66.18
CA SER A 3 -3.89 43.62 67.13
C SER A 3 -2.98 42.41 66.75
N GLN A 4 -1.72 42.40 67.27
CA GLN A 4 -0.83 41.24 67.63
C GLN A 4 -0.72 40.00 66.70
N ARG A 5 0.47 39.58 66.24
CA ARG A 5 1.62 38.88 66.91
C ARG A 5 1.44 37.35 67.13
N PRO A 6 2.55 36.55 67.20
CA PRO A 6 2.58 35.19 66.61
C PRO A 6 3.06 34.06 67.56
N LEU A 7 3.18 32.83 67.03
CA LEU A 7 4.06 31.72 67.47
C LEU A 7 4.46 30.93 66.19
N ASN A 8 5.74 30.72 65.81
CA ASN A 8 6.84 29.91 66.38
C ASN A 8 6.68 28.37 66.27
N GLY A 9 7.67 27.72 65.63
CA GLY A 9 7.83 26.26 65.57
C GLY A 9 9.08 25.85 64.78
N THR A 10 10.17 25.50 65.47
CA THR A 10 11.52 25.25 64.90
C THR A 10 11.98 23.80 65.04
N THR A 11 12.71 23.29 64.04
CA THR A 11 13.79 22.27 64.14
C THR A 11 14.41 22.12 62.72
N ASN A 12 15.67 22.43 62.45
CA ASN A 12 16.96 21.83 62.84
C ASN A 12 17.22 20.39 62.33
N GLY A 13 18.20 20.28 61.42
CA GLY A 13 18.83 19.04 60.95
C GLY A 13 20.02 19.38 60.05
N THR A 14 21.24 18.96 60.40
CA THR A 14 22.49 19.43 59.76
C THR A 14 23.34 18.28 59.21
N SER A 15 24.14 18.54 58.16
CA SER A 15 25.50 17.98 57.85
C SER A 15 25.79 17.86 56.34
N ASN A 16 27.04 17.77 55.85
CA ASN A 16 28.26 18.57 56.13
C ASN A 16 29.33 18.33 55.02
N GLY A 17 30.30 19.25 54.85
CA GLY A 17 31.48 19.11 53.94
C GLY A 17 31.28 19.72 52.52
N ALA A 18 32.13 20.57 51.92
CA ALA A 18 33.56 20.95 52.05
C ALA A 18 34.57 19.93 51.43
N SER A 19 35.70 20.29 50.78
CA SER A 19 36.25 21.53 50.16
C SER A 19 37.62 21.16 49.44
N ASN A 20 38.47 21.98 48.80
CA ASN A 20 38.56 23.44 48.57
C ASN A 20 39.55 23.81 47.41
N GLY A 21 39.30 24.92 46.67
CA GLY A 21 40.32 25.79 46.02
C GLY A 21 41.20 25.27 44.84
N ALA A 22 42.11 26.06 44.24
CA ALA A 22 42.22 27.53 44.12
C ALA A 22 43.41 27.98 43.20
N SER A 23 43.31 29.18 42.58
CA SER A 23 44.42 30.07 42.08
C SER A 23 45.31 29.57 40.90
N ASN A 24 46.13 30.36 40.18
CA ASN A 24 46.18 31.79 39.72
C ASN A 24 47.29 31.94 38.63
N GLY A 25 47.35 33.03 37.83
CA GLY A 25 48.64 33.48 37.24
C GLY A 25 48.77 33.97 35.76
N ALA A 26 48.09 35.05 35.38
CA ALA A 26 48.60 36.29 34.72
C ALA A 26 49.72 36.35 33.61
N LEU A 27 49.51 37.31 32.67
CA LEU A 27 50.46 38.22 31.91
C LEU A 27 51.01 37.92 30.48
N ASN A 28 50.75 38.91 29.57
CA ASN A 28 51.50 39.48 28.41
C ASN A 28 52.16 38.59 27.30
N GLY A 29 52.25 39.00 26.01
CA GLY A 29 51.73 40.17 25.26
C GLY A 29 52.41 40.41 23.86
N HIS A 30 51.96 41.44 23.10
CA HIS A 30 52.57 42.13 21.91
C HIS A 30 52.46 41.59 20.43
N ASN A 31 51.65 42.32 19.63
CA ASN A 31 51.89 43.04 18.33
C ASN A 31 52.50 42.42 17.03
N GLY A 32 51.95 42.87 15.86
CA GLY A 32 52.49 42.75 14.47
C GLY A 32 51.54 42.00 13.50
N PHE A 33 50.76 42.51 12.51
CA PHE A 33 50.68 43.68 11.59
C PHE A 33 51.23 43.45 10.15
N HIS A 34 50.38 43.70 9.12
CA HIS A 34 50.63 43.73 7.64
C HIS A 34 50.98 42.40 6.90
N SER A 35 50.73 42.19 5.58
CA SER A 35 49.71 42.72 4.64
C SER A 35 49.75 42.02 3.24
N GLU A 36 48.56 41.89 2.60
CA GLU A 36 48.30 41.94 1.12
C GLU A 36 48.75 40.85 0.10
N SER A 37 48.01 40.86 -1.04
CA SER A 37 48.22 40.25 -2.38
C SER A 37 48.24 38.73 -2.60
N GLU A 38 47.18 38.25 -3.27
CA GLU A 38 47.19 37.20 -4.31
C GLU A 38 47.80 37.76 -5.64
N PRO A 39 47.84 37.03 -6.79
CA PRO A 39 47.62 35.60 -7.04
C PRO A 39 48.77 34.92 -7.83
N GLU A 40 48.70 33.58 -8.00
CA GLU A 40 48.55 32.91 -9.31
C GLU A 40 48.79 31.38 -9.22
N SER A 41 48.37 30.67 -10.27
CA SER A 41 48.48 29.21 -10.48
C SER A 41 48.61 28.99 -12.00
N PRO A 42 48.83 27.77 -12.54
CA PRO A 42 49.04 26.47 -11.89
C PRO A 42 50.31 25.74 -12.39
N CYS A 43 50.57 24.52 -11.88
CA CYS A 43 50.69 23.30 -12.68
C CYS A 43 51.17 22.08 -11.88
N THR A 44 50.81 20.92 -12.42
CA THR A 44 51.31 19.54 -12.27
C THR A 44 52.81 19.41 -11.92
N ASP A 45 53.28 18.34 -11.27
CA ASP A 45 52.91 16.94 -11.56
C ASP A 45 52.96 15.96 -10.35
N SER A 46 53.03 14.67 -10.65
CA SER A 46 52.67 13.50 -9.83
C SER A 46 53.88 12.61 -9.45
N SER A 47 53.60 11.47 -8.78
CA SER A 47 54.51 10.32 -8.54
C SER A 47 55.62 10.53 -7.48
N ASP A 48 56.12 9.53 -6.72
CA ASP A 48 55.62 8.19 -6.40
C ASP A 48 56.30 7.62 -5.12
N ALA A 49 55.97 6.37 -4.76
CA ALA A 49 56.60 5.46 -3.78
C ALA A 49 56.45 5.82 -2.28
N SER A 50 56.00 4.97 -1.33
CA SER A 50 55.91 3.49 -1.16
C SER A 50 57.10 2.79 -0.48
N VAL A 51 56.82 1.60 0.08
CA VAL A 51 57.69 0.61 0.81
C VAL A 51 57.59 0.60 2.37
N ASP A 52 56.77 -0.33 2.86
CA ASP A 52 56.95 -1.35 3.94
C ASP A 52 57.78 -1.11 5.23
N GLY A 53 57.31 -1.62 6.39
CA GLY A 53 58.06 -1.52 7.67
C GLY A 53 57.45 -2.16 8.95
N ILE A 54 56.92 -3.39 8.87
CA ILE A 54 56.24 -4.20 9.91
C ILE A 54 56.74 -4.10 11.40
N SER A 55 55.75 -4.15 12.33
CA SER A 55 55.79 -4.57 13.77
C SER A 55 56.15 -3.57 14.89
N GLY A 56 55.46 -3.73 16.05
CA GLY A 56 55.78 -3.04 17.32
C GLY A 56 54.56 -2.78 18.25
N THR A 57 54.19 -3.73 19.12
CA THR A 57 53.05 -3.58 20.05
C THR A 57 53.45 -2.99 21.41
N SER A 58 52.84 -1.87 21.83
CA SER A 58 52.76 -1.46 23.25
C SER A 58 51.68 -0.41 23.53
N ASN A 59 51.00 -0.50 24.67
CA ASN A 59 50.02 0.49 25.14
C ASN A 59 50.65 1.88 25.34
N GLY A 60 49.92 2.95 24.99
CA GLY A 60 50.44 4.32 25.14
C GLY A 60 49.41 5.45 24.97
N THR A 61 48.60 5.68 26.01
CA THR A 61 47.63 6.80 26.07
C THR A 61 48.29 8.14 25.78
N ARG A 62 47.90 8.84 24.71
CA ARG A 62 48.34 10.22 24.44
C ARG A 62 47.21 11.11 23.94
N ASN A 63 47.13 12.30 24.53
CA ASN A 63 46.17 13.33 24.17
C ASN A 63 46.43 13.89 22.77
N LEU A 64 45.35 14.13 22.05
CA LEU A 64 45.32 14.81 20.76
C LEU A 64 45.93 16.22 20.89
N ARG A 65 46.90 16.55 20.02
CA ARG A 65 47.18 17.94 19.64
C ARG A 65 46.64 18.16 18.23
N LEU A 66 45.98 19.30 18.03
CA LEU A 66 45.27 19.60 16.80
C LEU A 66 46.24 19.87 15.65
N ASN A 67 45.95 19.31 14.48
CA ASN A 67 46.46 19.80 13.20
C ASN A 67 45.49 20.87 12.64
N PRO A 68 45.93 21.74 11.72
CA PRO A 68 45.17 22.91 11.31
C PRO A 68 43.94 22.58 10.46
N ARG A 69 43.08 23.58 10.26
CA ARG A 69 41.82 23.51 9.52
C ARG A 69 41.97 22.82 8.16
N ALA A 70 41.52 21.57 8.05
CA ALA A 70 40.85 21.15 6.83
C ALA A 70 39.63 22.06 6.63
N GLY A 71 39.46 22.62 5.45
CA GLY A 71 38.27 23.41 5.13
C GLY A 71 37.04 22.51 5.26
N LEU A 72 36.00 22.97 5.98
CA LEU A 72 34.72 22.26 5.95
C LEU A 72 34.15 22.37 4.53
N MET A 73 34.36 21.32 3.73
CA MET A 73 33.47 20.96 2.65
C MET A 73 32.06 20.91 3.25
N ARG A 74 31.29 21.96 2.96
CA ARG A 74 29.92 22.14 3.44
C ARG A 74 29.14 20.93 2.95
N LYS A 75 28.82 19.97 3.85
CA LYS A 75 28.01 18.79 3.51
C LYS A 75 26.83 19.27 2.65
N LYS A 76 26.73 18.76 1.42
CA LYS A 76 25.57 19.01 0.55
C LYS A 76 24.34 18.74 1.41
N SER A 77 23.43 19.72 1.49
CA SER A 77 22.24 19.58 2.32
C SER A 77 21.48 18.35 1.87
N SER A 78 21.29 17.37 2.76
CA SER A 78 20.53 16.16 2.46
C SER A 78 19.19 16.56 1.82
N PRO A 79 18.80 15.92 0.71
CA PRO A 79 17.52 16.25 0.07
C PRO A 79 16.38 16.03 1.07
N MET A 80 15.34 16.86 1.02
CA MET A 80 14.23 16.81 1.99
C MET A 80 13.41 15.52 1.91
N MET A 81 13.63 14.75 0.86
CA MET A 81 12.99 13.48 0.53
C MET A 81 14.00 12.74 -0.37
N PRO A 82 14.32 11.47 -0.12
CA PRO A 82 15.26 10.71 -0.94
C PRO A 82 14.77 10.65 -2.39
N ALA A 83 15.67 10.34 -3.31
CA ALA A 83 15.27 9.99 -4.68
C ALA A 83 14.34 8.76 -4.64
N PHE A 84 13.36 8.73 -5.53
CA PHE A 84 12.48 7.58 -5.70
C PHE A 84 12.17 7.39 -7.19
N MET A 85 11.91 6.15 -7.59
CA MET A 85 11.60 5.81 -8.98
C MET A 85 10.19 5.24 -9.07
N VAL A 86 9.46 5.62 -10.11
CA VAL A 86 8.17 5.03 -10.50
C VAL A 86 8.35 4.32 -11.83
N SER A 87 7.63 3.23 -12.07
CA SER A 87 7.55 2.59 -13.39
C SER A 87 6.14 2.11 -13.72
N ALA A 88 5.81 2.03 -15.01
CA ALA A 88 4.54 1.51 -15.50
C ALA A 88 4.74 0.69 -16.79
N PRO A 89 4.09 -0.49 -16.92
CA PRO A 89 4.16 -1.33 -18.12
C PRO A 89 3.42 -0.70 -19.30
N GLY A 90 3.89 -0.99 -20.51
CA GLY A 90 3.09 -0.80 -21.73
C GLY A 90 1.93 -1.79 -21.80
N LYS A 91 1.13 -1.70 -22.87
CA LYS A 91 0.03 -2.66 -23.10
C LYS A 91 -0.10 -3.08 -24.56
N VAL A 92 -0.66 -4.28 -24.76
CA VAL A 92 -1.11 -4.78 -26.08
C VAL A 92 -2.59 -5.17 -26.01
N ILE A 93 -3.25 -5.18 -27.17
CA ILE A 93 -4.53 -5.86 -27.31
C ILE A 93 -4.25 -7.32 -27.66
N ALA A 94 -4.65 -8.23 -26.78
CA ALA A 94 -4.56 -9.67 -27.03
C ALA A 94 -5.69 -10.10 -27.97
N PHE A 95 -6.92 -9.59 -27.74
CA PHE A 95 -8.11 -9.88 -28.56
C PHE A 95 -9.10 -8.71 -28.59
N GLY A 96 -9.91 -8.58 -29.64
CA GLY A 96 -11.03 -7.63 -29.73
C GLY A 96 -10.76 -6.28 -30.42
N GLU A 97 -9.62 -6.15 -31.09
CA GLU A 97 -8.99 -4.94 -31.63
C GLU A 97 -9.96 -3.92 -32.25
N HIS A 98 -10.67 -4.30 -33.31
CA HIS A 98 -11.68 -3.47 -33.98
C HIS A 98 -13.11 -3.80 -33.54
N ALA A 99 -13.28 -4.88 -32.78
CA ALA A 99 -14.58 -5.30 -32.27
C ALA A 99 -15.08 -4.37 -31.15
N VAL A 100 -14.17 -3.85 -30.31
CA VAL A 100 -14.48 -2.91 -29.22
C VAL A 100 -15.15 -1.62 -29.69
N VAL A 101 -14.76 -1.09 -30.87
CA VAL A 101 -15.37 0.10 -31.52
C VAL A 101 -16.82 -0.17 -31.96
N HIS A 102 -17.26 -1.42 -31.85
CA HIS A 102 -18.54 -1.92 -32.33
C HIS A 102 -19.36 -2.62 -31.23
N GLY A 103 -19.07 -2.32 -29.96
CA GLY A 103 -19.84 -2.78 -28.80
C GLY A 103 -19.41 -4.13 -28.23
N LYS A 104 -18.27 -4.67 -28.65
CA LYS A 104 -17.78 -6.00 -28.27
C LYS A 104 -16.70 -5.94 -27.19
N ALA A 105 -16.41 -7.09 -26.59
CA ALA A 105 -15.30 -7.22 -25.66
C ALA A 105 -13.94 -7.08 -26.37
N ALA A 106 -12.97 -6.51 -25.66
CA ALA A 106 -11.54 -6.63 -25.96
C ALA A 106 -10.76 -6.99 -24.71
N LEU A 107 -9.82 -7.93 -24.84
CA LEU A 107 -8.88 -8.31 -23.80
C LEU A 107 -7.56 -7.56 -24.05
N ALA A 108 -7.28 -6.60 -23.18
CA ALA A 108 -6.04 -5.82 -23.20
C ALA A 108 -5.18 -6.21 -21.99
N ALA A 109 -3.88 -6.41 -22.21
CA ALA A 109 -2.98 -6.92 -21.19
C ALA A 109 -1.65 -6.15 -21.17
N ALA A 110 -1.07 -6.05 -19.98
CA ALA A 110 0.19 -5.37 -19.74
C ALA A 110 1.36 -6.16 -20.34
N ILE A 111 2.39 -5.45 -20.80
CA ILE A 111 3.66 -6.05 -21.23
C ILE A 111 4.81 -5.56 -20.35
N SER A 112 5.78 -6.42 -20.09
CA SER A 112 6.94 -6.14 -19.23
C SER A 112 7.94 -5.10 -19.77
N LEU A 113 7.71 -4.52 -20.96
CA LEU A 113 8.36 -3.28 -21.38
C LEU A 113 7.76 -2.09 -20.60
N ARG A 114 8.60 -1.27 -19.95
CA ARG A 114 8.17 -0.25 -18.97
C ARG A 114 8.73 1.12 -19.30
N SER A 115 7.98 2.16 -18.94
CA SER A 115 8.58 3.48 -18.69
C SER A 115 9.03 3.56 -17.23
N TYR A 116 10.14 4.24 -16.99
CA TYR A 116 10.74 4.50 -15.70
C TYR A 116 10.88 6.01 -15.49
N LEU A 117 10.59 6.48 -14.28
CA LEU A 117 10.57 7.89 -13.90
C LEU A 117 11.34 8.08 -12.59
N LEU A 118 12.57 8.57 -12.68
CA LEU A 118 13.36 8.98 -11.52
C LEU A 118 12.95 10.38 -11.08
N VAL A 119 12.55 10.52 -9.81
CA VAL A 119 12.14 11.79 -9.21
C VAL A 119 13.18 12.21 -8.18
N THR A 120 13.80 13.38 -8.40
CA THR A 120 14.81 13.95 -7.50
C THR A 120 14.30 15.27 -6.92
N THR A 121 14.51 15.50 -5.61
CA THR A 121 14.16 16.78 -4.97
C THR A 121 15.35 17.73 -4.93
N LEU A 122 15.08 19.01 -5.24
CA LEU A 122 16.09 20.07 -5.27
C LEU A 122 16.17 20.75 -3.90
N SER A 123 17.32 21.37 -3.62
CA SER A 123 17.52 22.21 -2.43
C SER A 123 16.52 23.36 -2.37
N LYS A 124 16.03 23.72 -1.16
CA LYS A 124 15.00 24.77 -0.93
C LYS A 124 15.20 26.11 -1.69
N SER A 125 16.44 26.47 -2.02
CA SER A 125 16.78 27.67 -2.80
C SER A 125 16.45 27.58 -4.31
N LYS A 126 16.23 26.38 -4.86
CA LYS A 126 15.82 26.16 -6.25
C LYS A 126 14.31 25.96 -6.31
N ARG A 127 13.57 26.99 -6.68
CA ARG A 127 12.10 26.95 -6.83
C ARG A 127 11.71 26.61 -8.27
N THR A 128 12.33 25.57 -8.82
CA THR A 128 12.19 25.16 -10.22
C THR A 128 11.63 23.75 -10.34
N VAL A 129 10.85 23.52 -11.38
CA VAL A 129 10.36 22.18 -11.76
C VAL A 129 10.86 21.84 -13.17
N THR A 130 11.46 20.66 -13.33
CA THR A 130 12.13 20.24 -14.58
C THR A 130 11.60 18.91 -15.08
N LEU A 131 11.30 18.81 -16.38
CA LEU A 131 11.08 17.56 -17.11
C LEU A 131 12.29 17.28 -18.01
N LYS A 132 12.85 16.06 -17.92
CA LYS A 132 13.99 15.63 -18.74
C LYS A 132 13.74 14.23 -19.29
N PHE A 133 13.33 14.13 -20.56
CA PHE A 133 13.03 12.87 -21.25
C PHE A 133 14.02 12.70 -22.42
N PRO A 134 15.19 12.06 -22.22
CA PRO A 134 16.24 11.96 -23.24
C PRO A 134 15.80 11.24 -24.51
N ASP A 135 14.93 10.23 -24.38
CA ASP A 135 14.47 9.39 -25.49
C ASP A 135 13.66 10.16 -26.56
N ILE A 136 13.29 11.42 -26.30
CA ILE A 136 12.66 12.34 -27.26
C ILE A 136 13.41 13.68 -27.42
N ASP A 137 14.61 13.85 -26.85
CA ASP A 137 15.37 15.12 -26.88
C ASP A 137 14.56 16.30 -26.27
N PHE A 138 13.92 16.04 -25.11
CA PHE A 138 13.15 17.01 -24.34
C PHE A 138 13.78 17.27 -22.97
N ASP A 139 14.26 18.49 -22.75
CA ASP A 139 14.67 19.02 -21.45
C ASP A 139 14.08 20.43 -21.29
N HIS A 140 13.32 20.66 -20.22
CA HIS A 140 12.68 21.94 -19.98
C HIS A 140 12.42 22.20 -18.49
N THR A 141 12.68 23.44 -18.06
CA THR A 141 12.56 23.88 -16.67
C THR A 141 11.68 25.11 -16.56
N TRP A 142 10.73 25.09 -15.61
CA TRP A 142 9.90 26.24 -15.24
C TRP A 142 10.27 26.75 -13.84
N ASN A 143 10.20 28.06 -13.64
CA ASN A 143 10.11 28.62 -12.29
C ASN A 143 8.71 28.34 -11.73
N ILE A 144 8.62 27.73 -10.54
CA ILE A 144 7.35 27.39 -9.90
C ILE A 144 6.53 28.64 -9.59
N ASP A 145 7.16 29.78 -9.28
CA ASP A 145 6.47 31.02 -8.92
C ASP A 145 5.86 31.78 -10.11
N GLU A 146 6.26 31.46 -11.34
CA GLU A 146 5.78 32.10 -12.58
C GLU A 146 4.59 31.36 -13.22
N LEU A 147 4.21 30.20 -12.68
CA LEU A 147 3.09 29.40 -13.18
C LEU A 147 1.72 30.01 -12.80
N PRO A 148 0.63 29.74 -13.55
CA PRO A 148 -0.66 30.45 -13.43
C PRO A 148 -1.52 29.97 -12.24
N TRP A 149 -0.92 29.90 -11.05
CA TRP A 149 -1.59 29.49 -9.80
C TRP A 149 -2.89 30.24 -9.53
N ALA A 150 -2.92 31.55 -9.80
CA ALA A 150 -4.11 32.39 -9.60
C ALA A 150 -5.34 31.96 -10.43
N THR A 151 -5.15 31.20 -11.52
CA THR A 151 -6.25 30.64 -12.32
C THR A 151 -6.63 29.24 -11.83
N PHE A 152 -5.65 28.39 -11.54
CA PHE A 152 -5.88 27.01 -11.08
C PHE A 152 -6.42 26.92 -9.65
N GLN A 153 -6.09 27.88 -8.78
CA GLN A 153 -6.54 27.91 -7.38
C GLN A 153 -7.88 28.64 -7.17
N GLN A 154 -8.55 29.11 -8.23
CA GLN A 154 -9.89 29.71 -8.13
C GLN A 154 -10.87 28.69 -7.52
N PRO A 155 -11.66 29.03 -6.49
CA PRO A 155 -12.48 28.05 -5.75
C PRO A 155 -13.44 27.21 -6.60
N ALA A 156 -13.93 27.74 -7.71
CA ALA A 156 -14.81 27.04 -8.65
C ALA A 156 -14.07 26.09 -9.63
N LYS A 157 -12.76 26.27 -9.82
CA LYS A 157 -11.95 25.51 -10.79
C LYS A 157 -10.99 24.51 -10.12
N LYS A 158 -10.52 24.85 -8.91
CA LYS A 158 -9.58 24.06 -8.11
C LYS A 158 -10.05 22.60 -7.99
N LYS A 159 -9.19 21.68 -8.43
CA LYS A 159 -9.38 20.23 -8.27
C LYS A 159 -8.76 19.76 -6.96
N TYR A 160 -9.09 18.54 -6.55
CA TYR A 160 -8.52 17.83 -5.42
C TYR A 160 -8.18 16.41 -5.85
N TYR A 161 -7.27 15.71 -5.15
CA TYR A 161 -6.84 14.36 -5.53
C TYR A 161 -7.99 13.34 -5.66
N TYR A 162 -9.11 13.57 -4.95
CA TYR A 162 -10.33 12.76 -4.99
C TYR A 162 -11.40 13.26 -5.99
N SER A 163 -11.18 14.38 -6.68
CA SER A 163 -12.11 14.89 -7.69
C SER A 163 -12.20 13.94 -8.88
N LEU A 164 -13.42 13.58 -9.28
CA LEU A 164 -13.65 12.98 -10.59
C LEU A 164 -13.57 14.08 -11.65
N VAL A 165 -12.68 13.91 -12.64
CA VAL A 165 -12.49 14.85 -13.76
C VAL A 165 -12.79 14.09 -15.04
N THR A 166 -13.93 14.39 -15.66
CA THR A 166 -14.38 13.78 -16.92
C THR A 166 -13.93 14.58 -18.14
N ASP A 167 -13.74 15.89 -17.96
CA ASP A 167 -13.48 16.87 -19.02
C ASP A 167 -12.41 17.87 -18.57
N LEU A 168 -11.63 18.41 -19.51
CA LEU A 168 -10.66 19.46 -19.22
C LEU A 168 -11.33 20.83 -19.19
N ASP A 169 -11.10 21.58 -18.12
CA ASP A 169 -11.53 22.98 -17.99
C ASP A 169 -10.86 23.86 -19.08
N PRO A 170 -11.62 24.48 -20.01
CA PRO A 170 -11.05 25.23 -21.13
C PRO A 170 -10.24 26.46 -20.70
N ASP A 171 -10.60 27.11 -19.60
CA ASP A 171 -9.88 28.29 -19.11
C ASP A 171 -8.53 27.88 -18.50
N LEU A 172 -8.47 26.72 -17.84
CA LEU A 172 -7.21 26.16 -17.34
C LEU A 172 -6.29 25.74 -18.50
N VAL A 173 -6.83 25.13 -19.56
CA VAL A 173 -6.06 24.80 -20.79
C VAL A 173 -5.59 26.08 -21.50
N ALA A 174 -6.43 27.13 -21.56
CA ALA A 174 -6.07 28.42 -22.13
C ALA A 174 -4.95 29.12 -21.34
N ALA A 175 -5.00 29.08 -20.00
CA ALA A 175 -3.98 29.66 -19.13
C ALA A 175 -2.58 29.04 -19.30
N LEU A 176 -2.48 27.81 -19.82
CA LEU A 176 -1.19 27.18 -20.13
C LEU A 176 -0.60 27.60 -21.50
N GLN A 177 -1.41 28.08 -22.44
CA GLN A 177 -0.96 28.34 -23.82
C GLN A 177 0.22 29.31 -23.92
N PRO A 178 0.30 30.43 -23.15
CA PRO A 178 1.46 31.32 -23.20
C PRO A 178 2.76 30.64 -22.80
N ILE A 179 2.72 29.74 -21.81
CA ILE A 179 3.88 29.01 -21.32
C ILE A 179 4.28 27.91 -22.32
N LEU A 180 3.31 27.17 -22.84
CA LEU A 180 3.54 26.12 -23.83
C LEU A 180 4.06 26.67 -25.17
N ALA A 181 3.73 27.91 -25.53
CA ALA A 181 4.26 28.57 -26.73
C ALA A 181 5.79 28.72 -26.73
N HIS A 182 6.42 28.75 -25.55
CA HIS A 182 7.88 28.84 -25.39
C HIS A 182 8.59 27.47 -25.29
N VAL A 183 7.85 26.36 -25.26
CA VAL A 183 8.42 25.00 -25.16
C VAL A 183 8.98 24.57 -26.53
N SER A 184 10.28 24.28 -26.55
CA SER A 184 11.00 23.68 -27.70
C SER A 184 10.79 24.41 -29.03
N THR A 185 10.84 25.74 -29.01
CA THR A 185 10.65 26.62 -30.17
C THR A 185 11.65 26.36 -31.31
N ASP A 186 12.84 25.88 -30.96
CA ASP A 186 13.94 25.41 -31.82
C ASP A 186 13.61 24.12 -32.59
N LYS A 187 12.76 23.24 -32.04
CA LYS A 187 12.50 21.92 -32.61
C LYS A 187 11.48 21.97 -33.78
N PRO A 188 11.56 21.04 -34.75
CA PRO A 188 10.56 20.88 -35.81
C PRO A 188 9.14 20.71 -35.27
N ALA A 189 8.13 21.20 -36.00
CA ALA A 189 6.75 21.30 -35.52
C ALA A 189 6.13 19.97 -35.02
N GLY A 190 6.52 18.82 -35.57
CA GLY A 190 6.08 17.51 -35.10
C GLY A 190 6.64 17.16 -33.71
N ILE A 191 7.95 17.33 -33.51
CA ILE A 191 8.65 17.11 -32.23
C ILE A 191 8.15 18.12 -31.20
N ARG A 192 8.10 19.41 -31.57
CA ARG A 192 7.58 20.49 -30.71
C ARG A 192 6.16 20.21 -30.23
N LYS A 193 5.27 19.65 -31.06
CA LYS A 193 3.92 19.24 -30.64
C LYS A 193 3.95 18.13 -29.57
N VAL A 194 4.84 17.14 -29.69
CA VAL A 194 5.00 16.10 -28.65
C VAL A 194 5.44 16.76 -27.33
N HIS A 195 6.43 17.65 -27.39
CA HIS A 195 6.97 18.32 -26.19
C HIS A 195 5.92 19.23 -25.53
N GLN A 196 5.16 19.99 -26.33
CA GLN A 196 4.06 20.84 -25.86
C GLN A 196 2.92 20.02 -25.25
N ASN A 197 2.58 18.85 -25.82
CA ASN A 197 1.61 17.93 -25.22
C ASN A 197 2.13 17.38 -23.87
N SER A 198 3.36 16.84 -23.82
CA SER A 198 3.95 16.29 -22.59
C SER A 198 4.10 17.33 -21.47
N ALA A 199 4.53 18.55 -21.82
CA ALA A 199 4.60 19.68 -20.90
C ALA A 199 3.19 20.12 -20.43
N GLY A 200 2.23 20.21 -21.35
CA GLY A 200 0.87 20.64 -21.05
C GLY A 200 0.12 19.67 -20.13
N SER A 201 0.17 18.37 -20.42
CA SER A 201 -0.40 17.33 -19.56
C SER A 201 0.22 17.34 -18.15
N PHE A 202 1.55 17.51 -18.07
CA PHE A 202 2.24 17.62 -16.80
C PHE A 202 1.84 18.88 -16.03
N LEU A 203 1.93 20.07 -16.63
CA LEU A 203 1.59 21.33 -15.99
C LEU A 203 0.13 21.38 -15.56
N TYR A 204 -0.80 20.88 -16.39
CA TYR A 204 -2.22 20.80 -16.05
C TYR A 204 -2.45 19.97 -14.77
N MET A 205 -1.81 18.80 -14.67
CA MET A 205 -1.90 17.93 -13.50
C MET A 205 -1.18 18.53 -12.28
N PHE A 206 0.04 19.04 -12.46
CA PHE A 206 0.86 19.68 -11.43
C PHE A 206 0.15 20.89 -10.78
N LEU A 207 -0.48 21.75 -11.59
CA LEU A 207 -1.21 22.92 -11.11
C LEU A 207 -2.60 22.59 -10.55
N SER A 208 -3.22 21.49 -11.00
CA SER A 208 -4.50 21.00 -10.47
C SER A 208 -4.38 20.28 -9.13
N LEU A 209 -3.23 19.65 -8.86
CA LEU A 209 -2.97 18.86 -7.64
C LEU A 209 -2.07 19.59 -6.62
N GLY A 210 -1.13 20.41 -7.09
CA GLY A 210 -0.09 21.03 -6.28
C GLY A 210 -0.45 22.39 -5.69
N SER A 211 0.57 23.06 -5.17
CA SER A 211 0.50 24.41 -4.62
C SER A 211 1.75 25.21 -5.00
N GLN A 212 1.69 26.53 -4.95
CA GLN A 212 2.88 27.36 -5.16
C GLN A 212 4.01 27.04 -4.15
N SER A 213 3.68 26.49 -2.98
CA SER A 213 4.64 26.00 -1.98
C SER A 213 5.30 24.65 -2.30
N PHE A 214 5.00 24.02 -3.44
CA PHE A 214 5.59 22.72 -3.84
C PHE A 214 7.13 22.79 -3.92
N PRO A 215 7.86 21.75 -3.49
CA PRO A 215 9.32 21.74 -3.51
C PRO A 215 9.87 21.66 -4.95
N GLY A 216 11.00 22.33 -5.20
CA GLY A 216 11.71 22.18 -6.47
C GLY A 216 12.11 20.73 -6.73
N CYS A 217 12.00 20.28 -7.96
CA CYS A 217 12.16 18.86 -8.33
C CYS A 217 12.48 18.68 -9.82
N GLN A 218 13.12 17.55 -10.14
CA GLN A 218 13.37 17.13 -11.51
C GLN A 218 12.80 15.71 -11.71
N TYR A 219 12.02 15.56 -12.78
CA TYR A 219 11.43 14.31 -13.24
C TYR A 219 12.19 13.85 -14.49
N THR A 220 12.96 12.77 -14.36
CA THR A 220 13.76 12.21 -15.46
C THR A 220 13.13 10.91 -15.93
N LEU A 221 12.76 10.81 -17.21
CA LEU A 221 12.07 9.64 -17.76
C LEU A 221 12.95 8.90 -18.77
N ARG A 222 12.98 7.57 -18.69
CA ARG A 222 13.48 6.65 -19.72
C ARG A 222 12.41 5.61 -20.02
N SER A 223 12.35 5.06 -21.23
CA SER A 223 11.38 4.02 -21.59
C SER A 223 11.98 2.90 -22.43
N THR A 224 11.64 1.65 -22.07
CA THR A 224 11.92 0.46 -22.89
C THR A 224 10.76 0.14 -23.84
N ILE A 225 9.76 1.03 -23.95
CA ILE A 225 8.58 0.87 -24.80
C ILE A 225 8.77 1.63 -26.13
N PRO A 226 8.66 0.96 -27.29
CA PRO A 226 8.70 1.60 -28.60
C PRO A 226 7.76 2.81 -28.76
N LEU A 227 8.35 3.97 -29.03
CA LEU A 227 7.63 5.23 -29.17
C LEU A 227 6.74 5.22 -30.43
N GLY A 228 5.49 5.64 -30.30
CA GLY A 228 4.54 5.74 -31.42
C GLY A 228 3.96 4.40 -31.94
N ALA A 229 4.55 3.26 -31.58
CA ALA A 229 4.12 1.91 -32.01
C ALA A 229 2.64 1.58 -31.68
N GLY A 230 2.09 2.24 -30.66
CA GLY A 230 0.71 2.03 -30.17
C GLY A 230 0.63 1.27 -28.85
N LEU A 231 1.78 0.98 -28.23
CA LEU A 231 1.94 0.20 -26.99
C LEU A 231 1.60 0.98 -25.70
N GLY A 232 1.02 2.17 -25.82
CA GLY A 232 0.53 2.97 -24.68
C GLY A 232 1.60 3.81 -23.95
N SER A 233 2.74 4.12 -24.59
CA SER A 233 3.83 4.87 -23.93
C SER A 233 3.37 6.18 -23.27
N SER A 234 2.45 6.94 -23.90
CA SER A 234 1.88 8.15 -23.28
C SER A 234 1.12 7.87 -21.98
N ALA A 235 0.36 6.76 -21.91
CA ALA A 235 -0.33 6.33 -20.71
C ALA A 235 0.65 5.80 -19.64
N THR A 236 1.77 5.18 -20.01
CA THR A 236 2.80 4.81 -19.03
C THR A 236 3.46 6.04 -18.39
N ILE A 237 3.69 7.11 -19.17
CA ILE A 237 4.16 8.40 -18.67
C ILE A 237 3.09 9.03 -17.77
N ALA A 238 1.82 8.99 -18.18
CA ALA A 238 0.69 9.47 -17.40
C ALA A 238 0.64 8.81 -16.01
N VAL A 239 0.69 7.48 -15.96
CA VAL A 239 0.69 6.69 -14.72
C VAL A 239 1.90 7.01 -13.85
N CYS A 240 3.11 7.06 -14.43
CA CYS A 240 4.32 7.40 -13.67
C CYS A 240 4.23 8.80 -13.05
N MET A 241 3.79 9.80 -13.83
CA MET A 241 3.63 11.18 -13.36
C MET A 241 2.54 11.33 -12.31
N SER A 242 1.40 10.65 -12.48
CA SER A 242 0.30 10.67 -11.51
C SER A 242 0.72 10.06 -10.19
N ALA A 243 1.34 8.87 -10.20
CA ALA A 243 1.85 8.24 -8.99
C ALA A 243 2.94 9.09 -8.31
N ALA A 244 3.88 9.65 -9.08
CA ALA A 244 4.93 10.52 -8.54
C ALA A 244 4.36 11.76 -7.81
N LEU A 245 3.47 12.51 -8.47
CA LEU A 245 2.86 13.70 -7.86
C LEU A 245 2.01 13.35 -6.64
N LEU A 246 1.19 12.30 -6.73
CA LEU A 246 0.31 11.89 -5.64
C LEU A 246 1.10 11.34 -4.42
N LEU A 247 2.28 10.73 -4.64
CA LEU A 247 3.25 10.37 -3.59
C LEU A 247 3.91 11.61 -2.96
N GLN A 248 4.39 12.57 -3.76
CA GLN A 248 5.01 13.80 -3.27
C GLN A 248 4.02 14.64 -2.43
N LEU A 249 2.74 14.62 -2.80
CA LEU A 249 1.63 15.25 -2.07
C LEU A 249 1.15 14.44 -0.85
N ARG A 250 1.74 13.26 -0.56
CA ARG A 250 1.36 12.35 0.53
C ARG A 250 -0.12 11.89 0.48
N THR A 251 -0.69 11.86 -0.72
CA THR A 251 -2.06 11.34 -0.98
C THR A 251 -2.08 9.85 -1.31
N LEU A 252 -0.90 9.29 -1.57
CA LEU A 252 -0.56 7.87 -1.62
C LEU A 252 0.40 7.56 -0.47
N ALA A 253 0.36 6.32 0.01
CA ALA A 253 1.43 5.76 0.84
C ALA A 253 2.59 5.31 -0.07
N GLY A 254 3.78 5.13 0.51
CA GLY A 254 4.79 4.30 -0.16
C GLY A 254 4.30 2.86 -0.25
N PRO A 255 4.75 2.07 -1.25
CA PRO A 255 4.47 0.64 -1.28
C PRO A 255 5.03 -0.04 -0.02
N HIS A 256 4.29 -1.00 0.53
CA HIS A 256 4.72 -1.77 1.69
C HIS A 256 4.27 -3.24 1.50
N PRO A 257 5.08 -4.25 1.88
CA PRO A 257 4.69 -5.66 1.74
C PRO A 257 3.35 -5.98 2.40
N ASP A 258 3.11 -5.42 3.60
CA ASP A 258 1.88 -5.65 4.38
C ASP A 258 0.70 -4.73 3.99
N GLN A 259 0.75 -4.05 2.83
CA GLN A 259 -0.31 -3.13 2.42
C GLN A 259 -1.63 -3.89 2.12
N PRO A 260 -2.76 -3.56 2.75
CA PRO A 260 -4.02 -4.24 2.49
C PRO A 260 -4.45 -4.12 1.02
N ALA A 261 -4.86 -5.22 0.40
CA ALA A 261 -5.22 -5.26 -1.03
C ALA A 261 -6.28 -4.22 -1.43
N ASP A 262 -7.27 -3.96 -0.57
CA ASP A 262 -8.31 -2.94 -0.82
C ASP A 262 -7.82 -1.50 -0.60
N GLU A 263 -6.71 -1.29 0.10
CA GLU A 263 -6.01 -0.01 0.12
C GLU A 263 -5.19 0.16 -1.17
N ALA A 264 -4.39 -0.84 -1.53
CA ALA A 264 -3.60 -0.85 -2.77
C ALA A 264 -4.50 -0.61 -4.00
N ARG A 265 -5.66 -1.27 -4.09
CA ARG A 265 -6.68 -1.04 -5.12
C ARG A 265 -7.18 0.41 -5.15
N GLN A 266 -7.41 1.04 -4.00
CA GLN A 266 -7.79 2.46 -3.94
C GLN A 266 -6.66 3.40 -4.36
N GLN A 267 -5.41 3.05 -4.06
CA GLN A 267 -4.23 3.82 -4.47
C GLN A 267 -4.02 3.72 -5.99
N ILE A 268 -4.09 2.51 -6.55
CA ILE A 268 -4.11 2.21 -7.99
C ILE A 268 -5.24 2.99 -8.70
N GLU A 269 -6.46 2.99 -8.17
CA GLU A 269 -7.59 3.73 -8.74
C GLU A 269 -7.39 5.25 -8.72
N ARG A 270 -6.75 5.81 -7.68
CA ARG A 270 -6.37 7.25 -7.66
C ARG A 270 -5.35 7.58 -8.74
N ILE A 271 -4.34 6.73 -8.93
CA ILE A 271 -3.33 6.89 -9.99
C ILE A 271 -4.00 6.83 -11.36
N ASN A 272 -4.88 5.84 -11.59
CA ASN A 272 -5.58 5.65 -12.86
C ASN A 272 -6.44 6.87 -13.25
N ARG A 273 -7.20 7.43 -12.30
CA ARG A 273 -8.02 8.64 -12.54
C ARG A 273 -7.19 9.85 -12.98
N TRP A 274 -6.01 10.05 -12.39
CA TRP A 274 -5.13 11.16 -12.79
C TRP A 274 -4.36 10.88 -14.08
N ALA A 275 -4.02 9.61 -14.34
CA ALA A 275 -3.45 9.19 -15.61
C ALA A 275 -4.46 9.36 -16.77
N TYR A 276 -5.75 9.17 -16.50
CA TYR A 276 -6.84 9.47 -17.43
C TYR A 276 -6.90 10.97 -17.78
N VAL A 277 -6.80 11.87 -16.79
CA VAL A 277 -6.73 13.34 -17.03
C VAL A 277 -5.51 13.73 -17.87
N TYR A 278 -4.34 13.14 -17.60
CA TYR A 278 -3.12 13.39 -18.36
C TYR A 278 -3.24 12.92 -19.82
N GLU A 279 -3.87 11.75 -20.05
CA GLU A 279 -4.18 11.20 -21.38
C GLU A 279 -5.26 12.01 -22.13
N MET A 280 -6.25 12.58 -21.42
CA MET A 280 -7.24 13.50 -22.02
C MET A 280 -6.57 14.73 -22.64
N PHE A 281 -5.51 15.25 -22.03
CA PHE A 281 -4.78 16.40 -22.58
C PHE A 281 -3.97 16.03 -23.84
N ILE A 282 -3.54 14.77 -23.99
CA ILE A 282 -2.83 14.30 -25.19
C ILE A 282 -3.79 13.93 -26.33
N HIS A 283 -4.86 13.21 -26.03
CA HIS A 283 -5.74 12.56 -27.04
C HIS A 283 -7.16 13.15 -27.14
N GLY A 284 -7.54 14.05 -26.23
CA GLY A 284 -8.88 14.62 -26.11
C GLY A 284 -9.89 13.67 -25.47
N ASN A 285 -10.16 12.53 -26.12
CA ASN A 285 -11.16 11.54 -25.71
C ASN A 285 -10.55 10.12 -25.67
N PRO A 286 -9.70 9.82 -24.68
CA PRO A 286 -9.10 8.49 -24.50
C PRO A 286 -10.14 7.44 -24.11
N SER A 287 -9.87 6.17 -24.40
CA SER A 287 -10.79 5.06 -24.07
C SER A 287 -10.80 4.67 -22.59
N GLY A 288 -9.75 5.03 -21.84
CA GLY A 288 -9.48 4.53 -20.49
C GLY A 288 -8.78 3.16 -20.44
N VAL A 289 -8.62 2.46 -21.58
CA VAL A 289 -7.92 1.15 -21.62
C VAL A 289 -6.44 1.33 -21.27
N ASP A 290 -5.77 2.24 -21.98
CA ASP A 290 -4.31 2.39 -21.94
C ASP A 290 -3.81 2.72 -20.53
N ASN A 291 -4.40 3.72 -19.87
CA ASN A 291 -4.06 4.08 -18.49
C ASN A 291 -4.51 3.01 -17.47
N THR A 292 -5.69 2.40 -17.63
CA THR A 292 -6.12 1.35 -16.69
C THR A 292 -5.17 0.15 -16.70
N VAL A 293 -4.80 -0.37 -17.87
CA VAL A 293 -3.84 -1.49 -17.96
C VAL A 293 -2.44 -1.07 -17.49
N SER A 294 -1.98 0.13 -17.84
CA SER A 294 -0.69 0.67 -17.36
C SER A 294 -0.65 0.87 -15.84
N THR A 295 -1.82 1.04 -15.18
CA THR A 295 -1.88 1.22 -13.72
C THR A 295 -2.09 -0.11 -12.99
N GLN A 296 -3.03 -0.94 -13.44
CA GLN A 296 -3.43 -2.19 -12.76
C GLN A 296 -2.50 -3.35 -13.09
N GLY A 297 -1.86 -3.37 -14.27
CA GLY A 297 -1.10 -4.51 -14.76
C GLY A 297 -1.99 -5.65 -15.22
N LYS A 298 -1.41 -6.86 -15.27
CA LYS A 298 -2.09 -8.13 -15.59
C LYS A 298 -2.93 -7.99 -16.87
N ALA A 299 -4.24 -8.17 -16.81
CA ALA A 299 -5.13 -7.91 -17.95
C ALA A 299 -6.49 -7.33 -17.54
N VAL A 300 -7.19 -6.73 -18.50
CA VAL A 300 -8.58 -6.28 -18.36
C VAL A 300 -9.42 -6.70 -19.58
N VAL A 301 -10.65 -7.13 -19.33
CA VAL A 301 -11.69 -7.21 -20.35
C VAL A 301 -12.42 -5.86 -20.37
N PHE A 302 -12.37 -5.16 -21.49
CA PHE A 302 -13.01 -3.87 -21.72
C PHE A 302 -14.15 -4.01 -22.74
N GLN A 303 -15.29 -3.37 -22.48
CA GLN A 303 -16.41 -3.33 -23.42
C GLN A 303 -17.15 -1.99 -23.36
N ARG A 304 -17.32 -1.32 -24.51
CA ARG A 304 -18.12 -0.08 -24.62
C ARG A 304 -19.34 -0.30 -25.52
N THR A 305 -20.42 -0.80 -24.93
CA THR A 305 -21.71 -1.02 -25.62
C THR A 305 -22.46 0.27 -25.95
N ASP A 306 -22.19 1.33 -25.18
CA ASP A 306 -22.82 2.64 -25.26
C ASP A 306 -21.73 3.72 -25.15
N TYR A 307 -21.81 4.77 -25.96
CA TYR A 307 -20.84 5.86 -25.95
C TYR A 307 -21.21 6.98 -24.97
N ASP A 308 -22.48 7.10 -24.59
CA ASP A 308 -22.98 8.10 -23.63
C ASP A 308 -22.83 7.61 -22.17
N LYS A 309 -22.30 6.41 -21.97
CA LYS A 309 -22.02 5.80 -20.67
C LYS A 309 -20.52 5.47 -20.51
N PRO A 310 -20.03 5.36 -19.26
CA PRO A 310 -18.72 4.77 -18.99
C PRO A 310 -18.62 3.35 -19.57
N PRO A 311 -17.44 2.94 -20.07
CA PRO A 311 -17.23 1.56 -20.52
C PRO A 311 -17.27 0.57 -19.34
N SER A 312 -17.63 -0.67 -19.63
CA SER A 312 -17.41 -1.79 -18.72
C SER A 312 -15.93 -2.15 -18.71
N VAL A 313 -15.37 -2.35 -17.52
CA VAL A 313 -13.98 -2.77 -17.31
C VAL A 313 -13.96 -3.84 -16.23
N GLN A 314 -13.55 -5.05 -16.59
CA GLN A 314 -13.39 -6.19 -15.69
C GLN A 314 -11.90 -6.57 -15.61
N PRO A 315 -11.20 -6.26 -14.51
CA PRO A 315 -9.84 -6.70 -14.31
C PRO A 315 -9.76 -8.22 -14.13
N LEU A 316 -8.72 -8.82 -14.69
CA LEU A 316 -8.31 -10.21 -14.48
C LEU A 316 -7.04 -10.18 -13.61
N TRP A 317 -7.24 -10.16 -12.28
CA TRP A 317 -6.15 -10.02 -11.31
C TRP A 317 -5.21 -11.22 -11.30
N ASP A 318 -5.75 -12.42 -11.53
CA ASP A 318 -5.04 -13.69 -11.50
C ASP A 318 -4.57 -14.14 -12.91
N PHE A 319 -4.48 -13.19 -13.86
CA PHE A 319 -4.08 -13.47 -15.24
C PHE A 319 -2.61 -13.96 -15.30
N PRO A 320 -2.33 -15.09 -15.99
CA PRO A 320 -1.00 -15.69 -16.01
C PRO A 320 0.01 -14.87 -16.80
N GLU A 321 1.28 -14.97 -16.40
CA GLU A 321 2.40 -14.40 -17.14
C GLU A 321 2.81 -15.33 -18.30
N LEU A 322 2.73 -14.83 -19.54
CA LEU A 322 2.94 -15.62 -20.76
C LEU A 322 4.14 -15.11 -21.58
N PRO A 323 5.00 -15.99 -22.11
CA PRO A 323 6.17 -15.58 -22.90
C PRO A 323 5.76 -15.04 -24.27
N LEU A 324 6.20 -13.82 -24.60
CA LEU A 324 5.72 -13.06 -25.75
C LEU A 324 6.86 -12.42 -26.55
N LEU A 325 6.94 -12.75 -27.84
CA LEU A 325 7.76 -11.99 -28.79
C LEU A 325 6.90 -10.91 -29.45
N LEU A 326 7.26 -9.65 -29.20
CA LEU A 326 6.68 -8.47 -29.81
C LEU A 326 7.57 -8.03 -30.99
N VAL A 327 6.97 -7.75 -32.15
CA VAL A 327 7.70 -7.30 -33.34
C VAL A 327 7.03 -6.06 -33.93
N ASP A 328 7.76 -4.94 -34.04
CA ASP A 328 7.36 -3.78 -34.85
C ASP A 328 7.75 -3.99 -36.32
N THR A 329 6.77 -3.84 -37.22
CA THR A 329 6.99 -3.93 -38.66
C THR A 329 7.73 -2.74 -39.26
N ARG A 330 7.95 -1.68 -38.47
CA ARG A 330 8.42 -0.34 -38.91
C ARG A 330 7.49 0.36 -39.91
N VAL A 331 6.30 -0.18 -40.16
CA VAL A 331 5.34 0.38 -41.10
C VAL A 331 4.49 1.46 -40.42
N PRO A 332 4.56 2.73 -40.85
CA PRO A 332 3.74 3.79 -40.29
C PRO A 332 2.26 3.57 -40.66
N LYS A 333 1.39 3.55 -39.66
CA LYS A 333 -0.07 3.32 -39.83
C LYS A 333 -0.92 4.39 -39.18
N SER A 334 -2.13 4.59 -39.69
CA SER A 334 -3.11 5.53 -39.16
C SER A 334 -4.29 4.78 -38.53
N THR A 335 -4.35 4.77 -37.20
CA THR A 335 -5.46 4.15 -36.44
C THR A 335 -6.83 4.68 -36.90
N ALA A 336 -6.94 5.99 -37.15
CA ALA A 336 -8.17 6.61 -37.64
C ALA A 336 -8.55 6.15 -39.05
N HIS A 337 -7.58 5.87 -39.93
CA HIS A 337 -7.85 5.31 -41.25
C HIS A 337 -8.40 3.89 -41.15
N GLU A 338 -7.75 3.02 -40.37
CA GLU A 338 -8.13 1.61 -40.23
C GLU A 338 -9.52 1.45 -39.58
N VAL A 339 -9.80 2.20 -38.50
CA VAL A 339 -11.13 2.21 -37.88
C VAL A 339 -12.20 2.72 -38.85
N ALA A 340 -11.91 3.78 -39.63
CA ALA A 340 -12.83 4.27 -40.66
C ALA A 340 -13.01 3.27 -41.83
N LYS A 341 -12.01 2.43 -42.12
CA LYS A 341 -12.07 1.36 -43.14
C LYS A 341 -13.02 0.26 -42.69
N VAL A 342 -12.90 -0.22 -41.45
CA VAL A 342 -13.83 -1.22 -40.86
C VAL A 342 -15.25 -0.66 -40.76
N ALA A 343 -15.42 0.58 -40.31
CA ALA A 343 -16.74 1.22 -40.21
C ALA A 343 -17.44 1.31 -41.59
N LYS A 344 -16.71 1.70 -42.65
CA LYS A 344 -17.24 1.72 -44.03
C LYS A 344 -17.56 0.31 -44.55
N LEU A 345 -16.76 -0.70 -44.21
CA LEU A 345 -17.02 -2.09 -44.56
C LEU A 345 -18.30 -2.59 -43.86
N LYS A 346 -18.47 -2.30 -42.57
CA LYS A 346 -19.67 -2.61 -41.78
C LYS A 346 -20.91 -1.92 -42.33
N GLN A 347 -20.82 -0.65 -42.73
CA GLN A 347 -21.93 0.07 -43.35
C GLN A 347 -22.38 -0.58 -44.68
N ARG A 348 -21.43 -1.08 -45.49
CA ARG A 348 -21.71 -1.71 -46.79
C ARG A 348 -22.24 -3.15 -46.66
N HIS A 349 -21.76 -3.92 -45.69
CA HIS A 349 -22.08 -5.34 -45.53
C HIS A 349 -22.45 -5.69 -44.06
N PRO A 350 -23.50 -5.09 -43.49
CA PRO A 350 -23.73 -5.08 -42.04
C PRO A 350 -23.95 -6.47 -41.42
N LYS A 351 -24.62 -7.40 -42.12
CA LYS A 351 -24.82 -8.77 -41.62
C LYS A 351 -23.52 -9.60 -41.63
N LEU A 352 -22.72 -9.48 -42.69
CA LEU A 352 -21.46 -10.21 -42.84
C LEU A 352 -20.42 -9.72 -41.83
N VAL A 353 -20.19 -8.40 -41.80
CA VAL A 353 -19.23 -7.78 -40.88
C VAL A 353 -19.72 -7.88 -39.44
N GLY A 354 -21.04 -7.79 -39.18
CA GLY A 354 -21.62 -8.10 -37.88
C GLY A 354 -21.23 -9.50 -37.40
N SER A 355 -21.40 -10.51 -38.25
CA SER A 355 -21.03 -11.90 -37.94
C SER A 355 -19.53 -12.09 -37.66
N ILE A 356 -18.65 -11.34 -38.35
CA ILE A 356 -17.20 -11.35 -38.08
C ILE A 356 -16.90 -10.72 -36.72
N LEU A 357 -17.53 -9.59 -36.39
CA LEU A 357 -17.37 -8.91 -35.11
C LEU A 357 -17.95 -9.75 -33.94
N ASP A 358 -19.06 -10.45 -34.17
CA ASP A 358 -19.64 -11.44 -33.24
C ASP A 358 -18.75 -12.67 -33.04
N ALA A 359 -17.94 -13.04 -34.05
CA ALA A 359 -16.94 -14.11 -33.93
C ALA A 359 -15.72 -13.64 -33.11
N ILE A 360 -15.21 -12.43 -33.36
CA ILE A 360 -14.11 -11.85 -32.55
C ILE A 360 -14.55 -11.70 -31.09
N ASP A 361 -15.77 -11.23 -30.84
CA ASP A 361 -16.37 -11.11 -29.51
C ASP A 361 -16.37 -12.47 -28.77
N LYS A 362 -16.80 -13.55 -29.43
CA LYS A 362 -16.75 -14.91 -28.86
C LYS A 362 -15.32 -15.36 -28.58
N VAL A 363 -14.41 -15.18 -29.53
CA VAL A 363 -12.98 -15.52 -29.37
C VAL A 363 -12.35 -14.78 -28.19
N THR A 364 -12.64 -13.49 -28.02
CA THR A 364 -12.18 -12.69 -26.86
C THR A 364 -12.67 -13.26 -25.54
N ASN A 365 -13.98 -13.56 -25.42
CA ASN A 365 -14.54 -14.08 -24.17
C ASN A 365 -14.01 -15.50 -23.88
N THR A 366 -13.98 -16.39 -24.87
CA THR A 366 -13.41 -17.74 -24.70
C THR A 366 -11.93 -17.72 -24.33
N ALA A 367 -11.14 -16.78 -24.85
CA ALA A 367 -9.75 -16.61 -24.43
C ALA A 367 -9.64 -16.14 -22.96
N ALA A 368 -10.50 -15.21 -22.54
CA ALA A 368 -10.55 -14.76 -21.14
C ALA A 368 -11.01 -15.87 -20.18
N ASP A 369 -12.00 -16.70 -20.58
CA ASP A 369 -12.46 -17.86 -19.82
C ASP A 369 -11.33 -18.88 -19.62
N ILE A 370 -10.62 -19.25 -20.69
CA ILE A 370 -9.51 -20.23 -20.66
C ILE A 370 -8.36 -19.73 -19.77
N LEU A 371 -8.01 -18.44 -19.86
CA LEU A 371 -6.94 -17.81 -19.08
C LEU A 371 -7.32 -17.58 -17.60
N ALA A 372 -8.54 -17.91 -17.19
CA ALA A 372 -9.03 -17.86 -15.81
C ALA A 372 -9.35 -19.27 -15.23
N GLU A 373 -9.02 -20.36 -15.95
CA GLU A 373 -9.18 -21.72 -15.42
C GLU A 373 -8.09 -22.06 -14.39
N GLU A 374 -8.47 -22.59 -13.22
CA GLU A 374 -7.53 -23.14 -12.22
C GLU A 374 -6.61 -24.26 -12.78
N THR A 375 -7.00 -24.84 -13.92
CA THR A 375 -6.26 -25.90 -14.63
C THR A 375 -5.40 -25.36 -15.79
N PHE A 376 -5.31 -24.04 -15.98
CA PHE A 376 -4.39 -23.45 -16.95
C PHE A 376 -2.95 -23.55 -16.44
N ASP A 377 -2.02 -23.91 -17.32
CA ASP A 377 -0.61 -24.16 -17.02
C ASP A 377 0.25 -23.48 -18.07
N THR A 378 1.15 -22.58 -17.65
CA THR A 378 2.01 -21.80 -18.56
C THR A 378 3.08 -22.65 -19.25
N GLU A 379 3.47 -23.77 -18.65
CA GLU A 379 4.54 -24.65 -19.15
C GLU A 379 4.01 -25.76 -20.07
N SER A 380 2.69 -25.87 -20.21
CA SER A 380 2.01 -26.90 -20.99
C SER A 380 1.69 -26.43 -22.42
N ASP A 381 2.24 -27.11 -23.43
CA ASP A 381 1.97 -26.81 -24.85
C ASP A 381 0.48 -27.04 -25.17
N ASP A 382 -0.17 -28.03 -24.57
CA ASP A 382 -1.63 -28.26 -24.67
C ASP A 382 -2.44 -27.07 -24.11
N SER A 383 -1.97 -26.43 -23.03
CA SER A 383 -2.64 -25.27 -22.42
C SER A 383 -2.43 -24.00 -23.25
N LEU A 384 -1.19 -23.70 -23.65
CA LEU A 384 -0.89 -22.54 -24.48
C LEU A 384 -1.51 -22.66 -25.89
N ALA A 385 -1.59 -23.87 -26.46
CA ALA A 385 -2.21 -24.10 -27.77
C ALA A 385 -3.67 -23.67 -27.81
N ARG A 386 -4.45 -23.90 -26.74
CA ARG A 386 -5.85 -23.44 -26.65
C ARG A 386 -6.00 -21.92 -26.84
N VAL A 387 -5.00 -21.14 -26.43
CA VAL A 387 -4.98 -19.68 -26.56
C VAL A 387 -4.34 -19.26 -27.89
N GLY A 388 -3.28 -19.95 -28.32
CA GLY A 388 -2.59 -19.70 -29.60
C GLY A 388 -3.45 -20.00 -30.84
N GLU A 389 -4.28 -21.04 -30.79
CA GLU A 389 -5.30 -21.31 -31.81
C GLU A 389 -6.31 -20.15 -31.89
N LEU A 390 -6.78 -19.63 -30.75
CA LEU A 390 -7.64 -18.46 -30.71
C LEU A 390 -6.95 -17.19 -31.24
N MET A 391 -5.65 -16.99 -30.98
CA MET A 391 -4.88 -15.88 -31.56
C MET A 391 -4.83 -15.98 -33.08
N THR A 392 -4.62 -17.19 -33.60
CA THR A 392 -4.59 -17.50 -35.04
C THR A 392 -5.96 -17.25 -35.69
N ILE A 393 -7.04 -17.67 -35.03
CA ILE A 393 -8.43 -17.43 -35.48
C ILE A 393 -8.75 -15.93 -35.48
N ASN A 394 -8.40 -15.19 -34.41
CA ASN A 394 -8.61 -13.73 -34.36
C ASN A 394 -7.83 -13.03 -35.48
N HIS A 395 -6.58 -13.43 -35.74
CA HIS A 395 -5.80 -12.87 -36.85
C HIS A 395 -6.50 -13.07 -38.20
N GLY A 396 -7.01 -14.27 -38.50
CA GLY A 396 -7.79 -14.53 -39.71
C GLY A 396 -9.08 -13.69 -39.82
N LEU A 397 -9.74 -13.40 -38.70
CA LEU A 397 -10.90 -12.50 -38.66
C LEU A 397 -10.50 -11.04 -38.90
N LEU A 398 -9.35 -10.60 -38.40
CA LEU A 398 -8.79 -9.25 -38.63
C LEU A 398 -8.31 -9.07 -40.09
N VAL A 399 -7.70 -10.10 -40.68
CA VAL A 399 -7.43 -10.16 -42.13
C VAL A 399 -8.74 -10.05 -42.92
N SER A 400 -9.81 -10.70 -42.47
CA SER A 400 -11.14 -10.64 -43.11
C SER A 400 -11.84 -9.27 -42.95
N LEU A 401 -11.51 -8.49 -41.93
CA LEU A 401 -11.88 -7.06 -41.83
C LEU A 401 -11.00 -6.15 -42.71
N GLY A 402 -9.95 -6.70 -43.33
CA GLY A 402 -9.01 -5.99 -44.20
C GLY A 402 -7.98 -5.13 -43.48
N VAL A 403 -7.76 -5.34 -42.17
CA VAL A 403 -6.88 -4.49 -41.34
C VAL A 403 -5.46 -5.04 -41.16
N SER A 404 -5.11 -6.16 -41.79
CA SER A 404 -3.72 -6.62 -41.84
C SER A 404 -2.89 -5.91 -42.94
N HIS A 405 -1.60 -6.22 -43.02
CA HIS A 405 -0.63 -5.63 -43.93
C HIS A 405 0.41 -6.70 -44.34
N PRO A 406 0.99 -6.68 -45.55
CA PRO A 406 1.94 -7.71 -45.98
C PRO A 406 3.12 -7.94 -45.03
N ARG A 407 3.68 -6.89 -44.40
CA ARG A 407 4.72 -7.06 -43.37
C ARG A 407 4.24 -7.68 -42.05
N LEU A 408 2.94 -7.63 -41.72
CA LEU A 408 2.37 -8.36 -40.58
C LEU A 408 2.20 -9.85 -40.91
N GLU A 409 1.70 -10.17 -42.11
CA GLU A 409 1.64 -11.56 -42.58
C GLU A 409 3.04 -12.18 -42.70
N ARG A 410 4.06 -11.40 -43.09
CA ARG A 410 5.44 -11.86 -43.19
C ARG A 410 6.07 -12.25 -41.84
N VAL A 411 5.86 -11.46 -40.77
CA VAL A 411 6.32 -11.86 -39.43
C VAL A 411 5.64 -13.16 -39.01
N ARG A 412 4.33 -13.28 -39.24
CA ARG A 412 3.60 -14.52 -38.97
C ARG A 412 4.13 -15.70 -39.79
N GLU A 413 4.39 -15.52 -41.09
CA GLU A 413 4.97 -16.56 -41.96
C GLU A 413 6.32 -17.07 -41.43
N LEU A 414 7.20 -16.17 -41.00
CA LEU A 414 8.51 -16.53 -40.42
C LEU A 414 8.36 -17.34 -39.11
N VAL A 415 7.47 -16.91 -38.21
CA VAL A 415 7.18 -17.65 -36.96
C VAL A 415 6.53 -19.01 -37.22
N ASP A 416 5.51 -19.06 -38.08
CA ASP A 416 4.79 -20.29 -38.46
C ASP A 416 5.77 -21.28 -39.11
N HIS A 417 6.70 -20.81 -39.96
CA HIS A 417 7.73 -21.62 -40.62
C HIS A 417 8.75 -22.23 -39.65
N GLN A 418 9.26 -21.46 -38.68
CA GLN A 418 10.15 -22.00 -37.64
C GLN A 418 9.38 -22.84 -36.60
N GLY A 419 8.04 -22.70 -36.54
CA GLY A 419 7.16 -23.40 -35.60
C GLY A 419 7.35 -22.96 -34.14
N ILE A 420 7.63 -21.68 -33.92
CA ILE A 420 8.06 -21.11 -32.63
C ILE A 420 6.88 -20.72 -31.72
N GLY A 421 5.75 -20.32 -32.29
CA GLY A 421 4.64 -19.73 -31.55
C GLY A 421 3.42 -19.48 -32.40
N TRP A 422 2.48 -18.67 -31.89
CA TRP A 422 1.28 -18.26 -32.60
C TRP A 422 1.23 -16.73 -32.71
N THR A 423 1.25 -16.22 -33.95
CA THR A 423 1.38 -14.77 -34.24
C THR A 423 0.06 -14.13 -34.62
N LYS A 424 -0.18 -12.91 -34.13
CA LYS A 424 -1.25 -12.02 -34.62
C LYS A 424 -0.82 -10.55 -34.59
N LEU A 425 -1.44 -9.72 -35.43
CA LEU A 425 -1.34 -8.26 -35.29
C LEU A 425 -1.90 -7.78 -33.94
N THR A 426 -1.47 -6.61 -33.46
CA THR A 426 -2.05 -5.97 -32.25
C THR A 426 -2.44 -4.52 -32.51
N GLY A 427 -3.50 -4.06 -31.82
CA GLY A 427 -4.04 -2.72 -32.01
C GLY A 427 -4.66 -2.52 -33.40
N ALA A 428 -4.37 -1.38 -34.03
CA ALA A 428 -5.08 -0.94 -35.23
C ALA A 428 -4.82 -1.75 -36.50
N GLY A 429 -3.69 -2.47 -36.59
CA GLY A 429 -3.23 -3.05 -37.85
C GLY A 429 -2.79 -1.99 -38.88
N GLY A 430 -2.78 -2.38 -40.16
CA GLY A 430 -2.27 -1.58 -41.29
C GLY A 430 -0.75 -1.39 -41.31
N GLY A 431 -0.03 -2.07 -40.41
CA GLY A 431 1.36 -1.79 -40.02
C GLY A 431 1.51 -1.87 -38.50
N GLY A 432 2.50 -1.18 -37.94
CA GLY A 432 2.78 -1.25 -36.50
C GLY A 432 3.19 -2.65 -36.03
N CYS A 433 2.72 -3.09 -34.86
CA CYS A 433 3.23 -4.30 -34.22
C CYS A 433 2.38 -5.56 -34.43
N SER A 434 3.06 -6.71 -34.32
CA SER A 434 2.50 -8.03 -34.09
C SER A 434 3.01 -8.62 -32.77
N ILE A 435 2.22 -9.51 -32.17
CA ILE A 435 2.55 -10.25 -30.95
C ILE A 435 2.51 -11.74 -31.24
N THR A 436 3.46 -12.47 -30.65
CA THR A 436 3.63 -13.91 -30.79
C THR A 436 3.66 -14.56 -29.42
N LEU A 437 2.70 -15.43 -29.12
CA LEU A 437 2.76 -16.30 -27.95
C LEU A 437 3.76 -17.41 -28.25
N LEU A 438 4.84 -17.50 -27.46
CA LEU A 438 5.89 -18.49 -27.64
C LEU A 438 5.47 -19.85 -27.06
N LYS A 439 5.96 -20.95 -27.64
CA LYS A 439 5.75 -22.31 -27.12
C LYS A 439 6.70 -22.65 -25.99
N PRO A 440 6.35 -23.61 -25.11
CA PRO A 440 7.28 -24.11 -24.11
C PRO A 440 8.46 -24.84 -24.78
N GLY A 441 9.68 -24.62 -24.28
CA GLY A 441 10.86 -25.37 -24.74
C GLY A 441 11.30 -25.11 -26.18
N VAL A 442 10.98 -23.94 -26.77
CA VAL A 442 11.58 -23.53 -28.06
C VAL A 442 13.10 -23.49 -27.94
N SER A 443 13.80 -24.20 -28.85
CA SER A 443 15.26 -24.26 -28.81
C SER A 443 15.87 -22.93 -29.25
N ARG A 444 16.97 -22.51 -28.60
CA ARG A 444 17.55 -21.17 -28.81
C ARG A 444 17.97 -20.96 -30.26
N GLU A 445 18.47 -21.98 -30.96
CA GLU A 445 18.87 -21.87 -32.37
C GLU A 445 17.68 -21.61 -33.31
N LYS A 446 16.43 -21.91 -32.90
CA LYS A 446 15.24 -21.48 -33.65
C LYS A 446 14.97 -19.99 -33.45
N LEU A 447 15.10 -19.48 -32.22
CA LEU A 447 14.96 -18.06 -31.93
C LEU A 447 16.04 -17.27 -32.66
N ASP A 448 17.32 -17.64 -32.54
CA ASP A 448 18.44 -16.97 -33.20
C ASP A 448 18.23 -16.85 -34.73
N ARG A 449 17.72 -17.91 -35.39
CA ARG A 449 17.39 -17.85 -36.83
C ARG A 449 16.18 -16.98 -37.17
N LEU A 450 15.16 -16.93 -36.30
CA LEU A 450 14.05 -16.00 -36.48
C LEU A 450 14.53 -14.56 -36.28
N GLU A 451 15.38 -14.33 -35.29
CA GLU A 451 15.94 -13.02 -34.96
C GLU A 451 16.84 -12.47 -36.07
N GLU A 452 17.67 -13.32 -36.68
CA GLU A 452 18.47 -13.02 -37.88
C GLU A 452 17.56 -12.64 -39.06
N GLN A 453 16.55 -13.46 -39.38
CA GLN A 453 15.59 -13.18 -40.46
C GLN A 453 14.76 -11.91 -40.23
N LEU A 454 14.46 -11.56 -38.98
CA LEU A 454 13.78 -10.32 -38.63
C LEU A 454 14.69 -9.09 -38.82
N ASP A 455 15.98 -9.18 -38.48
CA ASP A 455 16.93 -8.08 -38.68
C ASP A 455 17.26 -7.87 -40.17
N GLU A 456 17.44 -8.95 -40.94
CA GLU A 456 17.65 -8.90 -42.41
C GLU A 456 16.50 -8.16 -43.13
N GLU A 457 15.26 -8.39 -42.70
CA GLU A 457 14.08 -7.71 -43.25
C GLU A 457 13.75 -6.37 -42.56
N GLY A 458 14.60 -5.88 -41.64
CA GLY A 458 14.46 -4.57 -41.00
C GLY A 458 13.25 -4.43 -40.07
N PHE A 459 12.90 -5.51 -39.37
CA PHE A 459 11.96 -5.48 -38.25
C PHE A 459 12.66 -4.99 -36.95
N GLU A 460 11.89 -4.60 -35.94
CA GLU A 460 12.42 -4.41 -34.58
C GLU A 460 11.72 -5.40 -33.64
N LYS A 461 12.50 -6.09 -32.79
CA LYS A 461 12.05 -7.22 -31.97
C LYS A 461 12.26 -6.96 -30.48
N PHE A 462 11.32 -7.47 -29.66
CA PHE A 462 11.35 -7.38 -28.21
C PHE A 462 10.84 -8.70 -27.60
N GLU A 463 11.70 -9.43 -26.90
CA GLU A 463 11.25 -10.45 -25.95
C GLU A 463 10.64 -9.74 -24.72
N THR A 464 9.46 -10.18 -24.29
CA THR A 464 8.73 -9.61 -23.14
C THR A 464 7.75 -10.65 -22.57
N THR A 465 7.21 -10.39 -21.38
CA THR A 465 6.06 -11.13 -20.84
C THR A 465 4.76 -10.40 -21.17
N LEU A 466 3.68 -11.13 -21.41
CA LEU A 466 2.30 -10.66 -21.39
C LEU A 466 1.70 -10.94 -20.00
N GLY A 467 0.94 -10.02 -19.42
CA GLY A 467 0.43 -10.15 -18.05
C GLY A 467 1.38 -9.62 -16.97
N GLY A 468 2.30 -8.72 -17.32
CA GLY A 468 3.23 -8.11 -16.36
C GLY A 468 2.56 -7.20 -15.32
N ASP A 469 3.24 -6.94 -14.21
CA ASP A 469 2.70 -6.13 -13.10
C ASP A 469 2.53 -4.65 -13.44
N GLY A 470 1.56 -4.00 -12.78
CA GLY A 470 1.10 -2.64 -13.01
C GLY A 470 2.07 -1.55 -12.55
N VAL A 471 1.54 -0.45 -12.01
CA VAL A 471 2.38 0.65 -11.50
C VAL A 471 3.25 0.16 -10.34
N GLY A 472 4.57 0.31 -10.49
CA GLY A 472 5.58 -0.08 -9.51
C GLY A 472 6.33 1.14 -8.99
N VAL A 473 6.73 1.13 -7.72
CA VAL A 473 7.45 2.24 -7.07
C VAL A 473 8.63 1.66 -6.28
N LEU A 474 9.81 2.24 -6.48
CA LEU A 474 11.03 1.93 -5.73
C LEU A 474 11.33 3.13 -4.82
N TRP A 475 11.18 2.92 -3.51
CA TRP A 475 11.27 3.98 -2.49
C TRP A 475 12.09 3.51 -1.27
N PRO A 476 13.26 4.11 -0.98
CA PRO A 476 14.03 5.01 -1.85
C PRO A 476 14.47 4.31 -3.16
N ALA A 477 14.95 5.07 -4.14
CA ALA A 477 15.52 4.53 -5.38
C ALA A 477 16.89 3.88 -5.11
N VAL A 478 16.87 2.65 -4.61
CA VAL A 478 18.06 1.88 -4.22
C VAL A 478 17.96 0.48 -4.82
N LEU A 479 19.02 0.02 -5.48
CA LEU A 479 19.17 -1.36 -5.93
C LEU A 479 19.79 -2.22 -4.83
N LYS A 480 19.31 -3.48 -4.75
CA LYS A 480 19.85 -4.52 -3.89
C LYS A 480 20.17 -5.75 -4.74
N ASN A 481 21.42 -6.17 -4.71
CA ASN A 481 22.02 -7.06 -5.71
C ASN A 481 22.34 -8.47 -5.17
N GLY A 482 22.01 -8.75 -3.90
CA GLY A 482 22.31 -10.03 -3.24
C GLY A 482 23.78 -10.19 -2.86
N MET A 483 24.49 -9.08 -2.63
CA MET A 483 25.90 -9.03 -2.21
C MET A 483 26.04 -8.34 -0.85
N ASP A 484 27.22 -8.43 -0.23
CA ASP A 484 27.51 -7.87 1.10
C ASP A 484 27.20 -6.35 1.22
N GLU A 485 27.21 -5.61 0.10
CA GLU A 485 26.83 -4.18 0.04
C GLU A 485 25.33 -3.93 0.34
N ASP A 486 24.47 -4.94 0.21
CA ASP A 486 23.04 -4.84 0.55
C ASP A 486 22.81 -4.66 2.05
N ASP A 487 23.71 -5.18 2.90
CA ASP A 487 23.67 -5.04 4.36
C ASP A 487 24.20 -3.66 4.81
N GLU A 488 25.08 -3.01 4.03
CA GLU A 488 25.48 -1.61 4.25
C GLU A 488 24.45 -0.59 3.72
N GLY A 489 23.56 -1.01 2.81
CA GLY A 489 22.38 -0.24 2.43
C GLY A 489 21.87 -0.45 0.99
N GLY A 490 22.71 -0.99 0.11
CA GLY A 490 22.46 -1.06 -1.34
C GLY A 490 22.84 0.22 -2.11
N MET A 491 22.83 0.14 -3.44
CA MET A 491 23.31 1.20 -4.33
C MET A 491 22.22 2.23 -4.67
N GLU A 492 22.42 3.52 -4.34
CA GLU A 492 21.47 4.59 -4.69
C GLU A 492 21.48 4.89 -6.20
N ILE A 493 20.29 4.87 -6.82
CA ILE A 493 20.09 5.22 -8.22
C ILE A 493 20.06 6.75 -8.34
N ASP A 494 21.25 7.33 -8.49
CA ASP A 494 21.38 8.74 -8.85
C ASP A 494 21.04 9.00 -10.34
N LEU A 495 21.08 10.28 -10.72
CA LEU A 495 20.74 10.73 -12.06
C LEU A 495 21.73 10.26 -13.14
N GLU A 496 23.00 10.05 -12.81
CA GLU A 496 24.03 9.63 -13.76
C GLU A 496 23.90 8.13 -14.02
N ASN A 497 23.73 7.33 -12.97
CA ASN A 497 23.43 5.89 -13.07
C ASN A 497 22.14 5.63 -13.86
N PHE A 498 21.09 6.43 -13.64
CA PHE A 498 19.81 6.30 -14.38
C PHE A 498 19.88 6.73 -15.86
N LEU A 499 20.77 7.65 -16.21
CA LEU A 499 20.98 8.05 -17.61
C LEU A 499 21.90 7.08 -18.36
N ASN A 500 22.91 6.54 -17.69
CA ASN A 500 23.91 5.65 -18.28
C ASN A 500 23.49 4.17 -18.31
N ALA A 501 22.32 3.81 -17.76
CA ALA A 501 21.81 2.44 -17.80
C ALA A 501 21.56 1.95 -19.25
N GLU A 502 22.19 0.83 -19.61
CA GLU A 502 22.07 0.17 -20.91
C GLU A 502 21.14 -1.06 -20.85
N GLY A 503 20.22 -1.15 -21.82
CA GLY A 503 19.42 -2.36 -22.06
C GLY A 503 18.37 -2.70 -20.99
N ASN A 504 17.86 -3.94 -21.07
CA ASN A 504 16.83 -4.49 -20.18
C ASN A 504 17.40 -5.34 -19.02
N GLU A 505 18.71 -5.63 -19.00
CA GLU A 505 19.28 -6.68 -18.13
C GLU A 505 19.48 -6.24 -16.66
N ALA A 506 19.54 -4.93 -16.39
CA ALA A 506 19.90 -4.37 -15.08
C ALA A 506 18.87 -4.58 -13.95
N THR A 507 17.78 -5.35 -14.16
CA THR A 507 16.65 -5.45 -13.22
C THR A 507 16.13 -6.89 -12.99
N SER A 508 16.85 -7.93 -13.41
CA SER A 508 16.39 -9.33 -13.25
C SER A 508 17.45 -10.28 -12.66
N THR A 509 17.42 -10.47 -11.34
CA THR A 509 18.23 -11.48 -10.63
C THR A 509 17.38 -12.29 -9.65
N LYS A 510 16.89 -13.46 -10.09
CA LYS A 510 16.36 -14.51 -9.20
C LYS A 510 17.43 -15.59 -8.97
N PRO A 511 17.76 -15.97 -7.73
CA PRO A 511 18.77 -16.99 -7.45
C PRO A 511 18.26 -18.40 -7.79
N SER A 512 19.12 -19.23 -8.39
CA SER A 512 18.82 -20.63 -8.74
C SER A 512 19.44 -21.61 -7.73
N PRO A 513 18.68 -22.57 -7.16
CA PRO A 513 19.20 -23.53 -6.19
C PRO A 513 20.03 -24.65 -6.88
N GLN A 514 21.27 -24.84 -6.43
CA GLN A 514 22.14 -25.90 -6.93
C GLN A 514 21.70 -27.29 -6.47
N THR A 515 21.80 -28.29 -7.36
CA THR A 515 21.43 -29.69 -7.07
C THR A 515 22.66 -30.60 -6.96
N ASN A 516 23.17 -30.77 -5.74
CA ASN A 516 24.22 -31.75 -5.47
C ASN A 516 23.66 -33.18 -5.56
N THR A 517 24.16 -33.95 -6.51
CA THR A 517 23.93 -35.40 -6.59
C THR A 517 25.17 -36.15 -6.10
N THR A 518 24.97 -37.24 -5.37
CA THR A 518 26.07 -38.15 -4.99
C THR A 518 25.55 -39.57 -5.06
N THR A 519 26.16 -40.37 -5.94
CA THR A 519 25.72 -41.74 -6.24
C THR A 519 26.66 -42.74 -5.59
N THR A 520 26.10 -43.71 -4.85
CA THR A 520 26.85 -44.89 -4.39
C THR A 520 25.96 -46.12 -4.48
N SER A 521 26.55 -47.23 -4.92
CA SER A 521 25.87 -48.51 -5.15
C SER A 521 26.65 -49.64 -4.49
N VAL A 522 25.96 -50.66 -3.99
CA VAL A 522 26.45 -52.03 -3.67
C VAL A 522 25.24 -52.98 -3.65
N SER A 523 25.46 -54.27 -3.87
CA SER A 523 24.44 -55.26 -4.27
C SER A 523 24.14 -56.37 -3.25
N THR A 524 22.86 -56.78 -3.20
CA THR A 524 22.36 -58.16 -2.99
C THR A 524 22.81 -59.01 -1.79
N SER A 525 21.86 -59.35 -0.91
CA SER A 525 21.46 -60.75 -0.62
C SER A 525 20.23 -60.82 0.31
N LEU A 526 19.63 -62.01 0.44
CA LEU A 526 18.47 -62.35 1.30
C LEU A 526 18.76 -63.73 1.94
N PRO A 527 18.35 -64.01 3.20
CA PRO A 527 16.98 -64.48 3.43
C PRO A 527 16.30 -64.16 4.80
N THR A 528 14.96 -64.01 4.73
CA THR A 528 13.92 -64.38 5.74
C THR A 528 14.09 -64.16 7.25
N ASN A 529 13.28 -63.23 7.81
CA ASN A 529 12.60 -63.22 9.13
C ASN A 529 13.41 -63.35 10.45
N PRO A 530 12.87 -62.93 11.63
CA PRO A 530 11.60 -62.21 11.88
C PRO A 530 11.77 -60.93 12.73
N ASN A 531 11.43 -59.74 12.22
CA ASN A 531 11.38 -58.52 13.06
C ASN A 531 10.49 -57.40 12.45
N ASP A 532 9.18 -57.44 12.68
CA ASP A 532 8.21 -56.48 12.11
C ASP A 532 8.17 -55.14 12.88
N ASN A 533 8.74 -55.06 14.09
CA ASN A 533 8.63 -53.91 15.00
C ASN A 533 9.39 -52.63 14.54
N ASN A 534 10.34 -52.74 13.61
CA ASN A 534 11.13 -51.61 13.10
C ASN A 534 10.82 -51.25 11.63
N GLN A 535 9.79 -51.84 11.00
CA GLN A 535 9.38 -51.42 9.65
C GLN A 535 8.58 -50.11 9.72
N THR A 536 8.94 -49.15 8.85
CA THR A 536 8.10 -47.98 8.62
C THR A 536 6.85 -48.36 7.82
N ILE A 537 5.81 -47.51 7.88
CA ILE A 537 4.63 -47.62 6.99
C ILE A 537 5.04 -47.68 5.50
N HIS A 538 6.12 -46.98 5.13
CA HIS A 538 6.68 -46.94 3.78
C HIS A 538 7.33 -48.27 3.35
N ASP A 539 8.11 -48.92 4.23
CA ASP A 539 8.76 -50.21 3.93
C ASP A 539 7.75 -51.35 3.79
N ARG A 540 6.76 -51.38 4.69
CA ARG A 540 5.64 -52.32 4.64
C ARG A 540 4.82 -52.16 3.36
N SER A 541 4.69 -50.93 2.87
CA SER A 541 4.00 -50.58 1.62
C SER A 541 4.83 -50.94 0.38
N LYS A 542 6.13 -50.66 0.37
CA LYS A 542 7.07 -51.10 -0.68
C LYS A 542 7.07 -52.61 -0.85
N THR A 543 7.17 -53.35 0.26
CA THR A 543 7.18 -54.81 0.28
C THR A 543 5.90 -55.39 -0.32
N ARG A 544 4.73 -54.85 0.05
CA ARG A 544 3.44 -55.21 -0.58
C ARG A 544 3.37 -54.85 -2.07
N SER A 545 3.99 -53.76 -2.50
CA SER A 545 4.00 -53.33 -3.90
C SER A 545 4.85 -54.24 -4.79
N ALA A 546 6.05 -54.60 -4.33
CA ALA A 546 6.95 -55.53 -5.02
C ALA A 546 6.34 -56.94 -5.15
N ALA A 547 5.80 -57.49 -4.06
CA ALA A 547 5.15 -58.80 -4.05
C ALA A 547 3.96 -58.91 -5.04
N ALA A 548 3.30 -57.78 -5.33
CA ALA A 548 2.18 -57.73 -6.27
C ALA A 548 2.61 -57.58 -7.76
N ARG A 549 3.90 -57.43 -8.07
CA ARG A 549 4.40 -57.20 -9.45
C ARG A 549 5.74 -57.90 -9.76
N PRO A 550 5.84 -59.23 -9.63
CA PRO A 550 7.10 -59.96 -9.79
C PRO A 550 7.77 -59.72 -11.16
N TYR A 551 7.01 -59.71 -12.25
CA TYR A 551 7.57 -59.53 -13.60
C TYR A 551 8.01 -58.09 -13.91
N ASP A 552 7.45 -57.07 -13.27
CA ASP A 552 7.99 -55.69 -13.36
C ASP A 552 9.36 -55.63 -12.66
N THR A 553 9.49 -56.26 -11.49
CA THR A 553 10.76 -56.35 -10.76
C THR A 553 11.81 -57.12 -11.56
N LEU A 554 11.42 -58.23 -12.20
CA LEU A 554 12.31 -59.04 -13.04
C LEU A 554 12.79 -58.28 -14.29
N LEU A 555 11.91 -57.48 -14.91
CA LEU A 555 12.23 -56.60 -16.04
C LEU A 555 13.27 -55.54 -15.63
N HIS A 556 13.08 -54.88 -14.49
CA HIS A 556 14.06 -53.91 -13.98
C HIS A 556 15.41 -54.56 -13.65
N GLN A 557 15.43 -55.78 -13.08
CA GLN A 557 16.67 -56.53 -12.81
C GLN A 557 17.44 -56.93 -14.08
N ARG A 558 16.77 -57.05 -15.24
CA ARG A 558 17.38 -57.36 -16.54
C ARG A 558 17.52 -56.15 -17.47
N GLY A 559 17.68 -54.94 -16.91
CA GLY A 559 17.99 -53.74 -17.69
C GLY A 559 16.78 -53.06 -18.36
N GLY A 560 15.56 -53.34 -17.91
CA GLY A 560 14.35 -52.56 -18.24
C GLY A 560 13.75 -52.78 -19.63
N SER A 561 14.46 -53.39 -20.58
CA SER A 561 13.95 -53.67 -21.93
C SER A 561 13.16 -54.98 -21.98
N LEU A 562 11.97 -54.96 -22.57
CA LEU A 562 11.10 -56.14 -22.76
C LEU A 562 11.80 -57.29 -23.51
N SER A 563 12.78 -56.97 -24.36
CA SER A 563 13.58 -57.95 -25.09
C SER A 563 14.52 -58.80 -24.22
N SER A 564 14.76 -58.41 -22.95
CA SER A 564 15.56 -59.19 -21.98
C SER A 564 14.75 -60.27 -21.22
N LEU A 565 13.44 -60.31 -21.45
CA LEU A 565 12.54 -61.37 -20.99
C LEU A 565 12.37 -62.42 -22.10
N THR A 566 12.29 -63.70 -21.72
CA THR A 566 11.92 -64.78 -22.64
C THR A 566 10.47 -64.62 -23.14
N ALA A 567 10.10 -65.25 -24.26
CA ALA A 567 8.74 -65.13 -24.82
C ALA A 567 7.62 -65.52 -23.82
N GLN A 568 7.89 -66.46 -22.89
CA GLN A 568 6.97 -66.82 -21.82
C GLN A 568 6.89 -65.74 -20.73
N GLU A 569 8.03 -65.19 -20.29
CA GLU A 569 8.08 -64.08 -19.33
C GLU A 569 7.45 -62.79 -19.89
N GLN A 570 7.67 -62.49 -21.18
CA GLN A 570 7.00 -61.38 -21.89
C GLN A 570 5.47 -61.56 -21.91
N SER A 571 5.01 -62.78 -22.18
CA SER A 571 3.57 -63.12 -22.18
C SER A 571 2.96 -63.00 -20.78
N ALA A 572 3.66 -63.46 -19.74
CA ALA A 572 3.23 -63.32 -18.35
C ALA A 572 3.24 -61.85 -17.87
N TRP A 573 4.24 -61.06 -18.27
CA TRP A 573 4.30 -59.61 -18.01
C TRP A 573 3.14 -58.88 -18.67
N LEU A 574 2.88 -59.14 -19.96
CA LEU A 574 1.78 -58.52 -20.70
C LEU A 574 0.41 -58.92 -20.12
N ALA A 575 0.22 -60.20 -19.78
CA ALA A 575 -0.98 -60.68 -19.10
C ALA A 575 -1.18 -60.01 -17.73
N THR A 576 -0.10 -59.82 -16.95
CA THR A 576 -0.12 -59.07 -15.68
C THR A 576 -0.57 -57.62 -15.89
N ARG A 577 -0.02 -56.93 -16.89
CA ARG A 577 -0.39 -55.54 -17.22
C ARG A 577 -1.85 -55.44 -17.71
N ILE A 578 -2.34 -56.38 -18.52
CA ILE A 578 -3.75 -56.43 -18.96
C ILE A 578 -4.69 -56.71 -17.77
N ALA A 579 -4.39 -57.72 -16.96
CA ALA A 579 -5.17 -58.04 -15.76
C ALA A 579 -5.26 -56.86 -14.79
N SER A 580 -4.15 -56.12 -14.58
CA SER A 580 -4.13 -54.93 -13.72
C SER A 580 -5.02 -53.79 -14.22
N ARG A 581 -5.23 -53.67 -15.54
CA ARG A 581 -6.16 -52.69 -16.13
C ARG A 581 -7.61 -53.15 -16.02
N LEU A 582 -7.88 -54.45 -16.18
CA LEU A 582 -9.23 -55.02 -16.04
C LEU A 582 -9.72 -54.95 -14.58
N ALA A 583 -8.86 -55.29 -13.61
CA ALA A 583 -9.18 -55.29 -12.18
C ALA A 583 -9.34 -53.88 -11.55
N ARG A 584 -9.01 -52.82 -12.29
CA ARG A 584 -9.13 -51.41 -11.84
C ARG A 584 -10.49 -50.76 -12.15
N ARG A 585 -11.39 -51.44 -12.86
CA ARG A 585 -12.78 -50.98 -12.99
C ARG A 585 -13.64 -51.63 -11.90
N PRO A 586 -14.45 -50.85 -11.16
CA PRO A 586 -15.36 -51.43 -10.17
C PRO A 586 -16.38 -52.34 -10.85
N ALA A 587 -16.76 -53.43 -10.18
CA ALA A 587 -17.85 -54.27 -10.64
C ALA A 587 -19.17 -53.47 -10.59
N LEU A 588 -19.96 -53.55 -11.66
CA LEU A 588 -21.34 -53.04 -11.68
C LEU A 588 -22.23 -53.94 -10.82
N SER A 589 -22.25 -53.68 -9.51
CA SER A 589 -23.21 -54.27 -8.56
C SER A 589 -24.28 -53.25 -8.18
N SER A 590 -25.53 -53.71 -8.07
CA SER A 590 -26.70 -52.96 -7.59
C SER A 590 -27.01 -51.63 -8.29
N ALA A 591 -27.43 -51.72 -9.54
CA ALA A 591 -28.50 -50.86 -10.07
C ALA A 591 -29.58 -51.74 -10.73
N SER A 592 -30.67 -51.98 -10.01
CA SER A 592 -31.97 -52.33 -10.61
C SER A 592 -32.53 -51.08 -11.31
N SER A 593 -33.18 -51.13 -12.47
CA SER A 593 -33.54 -52.28 -13.32
C SER A 593 -33.85 -51.79 -14.75
N GLY A 594 -33.39 -52.49 -15.78
CA GLY A 594 -33.70 -52.15 -17.18
C GLY A 594 -33.02 -53.11 -18.16
N ALA A 595 -33.74 -53.51 -19.22
CA ALA A 595 -33.29 -54.58 -20.12
C ALA A 595 -32.29 -54.14 -21.19
N GLY A 596 -31.36 -55.03 -21.54
CA GLY A 596 -30.68 -55.07 -22.86
C GLY A 596 -29.50 -54.09 -23.07
N GLY A 597 -28.26 -54.59 -22.98
CA GLY A 597 -27.10 -53.84 -23.50
C GLY A 597 -25.70 -54.39 -23.20
N GLY A 598 -25.52 -55.12 -22.09
CA GLY A 598 -24.19 -55.43 -21.53
C GLY A 598 -23.19 -56.17 -22.45
N ALA A 599 -23.66 -56.96 -23.41
CA ALA A 599 -22.79 -57.75 -24.29
C ALA A 599 -21.89 -56.91 -25.23
N ALA A 600 -22.32 -55.70 -25.60
CA ALA A 600 -21.62 -54.87 -26.60
C ALA A 600 -20.43 -54.04 -26.05
N ALA A 601 -20.19 -54.10 -24.73
CA ALA A 601 -19.12 -53.34 -24.08
C ALA A 601 -17.79 -54.11 -24.04
N ILE A 602 -17.82 -55.43 -23.84
CA ILE A 602 -16.61 -56.26 -23.64
C ILE A 602 -15.78 -56.35 -24.93
N SER A 603 -16.43 -56.39 -26.10
CA SER A 603 -15.75 -56.54 -27.40
C SER A 603 -15.00 -55.29 -27.89
N ARG A 604 -15.02 -54.17 -27.16
CA ARG A 604 -14.34 -52.91 -27.54
C ARG A 604 -13.11 -52.56 -26.70
N LEU A 605 -12.69 -53.44 -25.78
CA LEU A 605 -11.57 -53.18 -24.85
C LEU A 605 -10.41 -54.19 -24.94
N ALA A 606 -10.48 -55.15 -25.87
CA ALA A 606 -9.35 -55.99 -26.24
C ALA A 606 -8.72 -55.47 -27.55
N CYS A 607 -7.39 -55.50 -27.65
CA CYS A 607 -6.66 -55.08 -28.85
C CYS A 607 -6.88 -56.10 -29.98
N GLY A 608 -7.95 -55.94 -30.78
CA GLY A 608 -8.34 -56.81 -31.90
C GLY A 608 -8.81 -58.22 -31.54
N GLY A 609 -8.44 -58.72 -30.36
CA GLY A 609 -8.68 -60.09 -29.94
C GLY A 609 -10.12 -60.40 -29.51
N GLY A 610 -10.81 -61.25 -30.28
CA GLY A 610 -12.10 -61.83 -29.90
C GLY A 610 -12.02 -62.78 -28.68
N PRO A 611 -13.15 -63.39 -28.24
CA PRO A 611 -13.26 -64.09 -26.95
C PRO A 611 -12.23 -65.21 -26.67
N LYS A 612 -11.64 -65.83 -27.70
CA LYS A 612 -10.53 -66.79 -27.55
C LYS A 612 -9.31 -66.16 -26.86
N THR A 613 -8.91 -64.97 -27.31
CA THR A 613 -7.77 -64.20 -26.78
C THR A 613 -7.92 -63.89 -25.30
N LEU A 614 -9.12 -63.50 -24.87
CA LEU A 614 -9.45 -63.29 -23.45
C LEU A 614 -9.30 -64.59 -22.64
N LYS A 615 -9.73 -65.74 -23.19
CA LYS A 615 -9.57 -67.05 -22.55
C LYS A 615 -8.09 -67.44 -22.43
N GLU A 616 -7.24 -67.08 -23.39
CA GLU A 616 -5.79 -67.33 -23.32
C GLU A 616 -5.09 -66.41 -22.30
N VAL A 617 -5.44 -65.13 -22.22
CA VAL A 617 -4.94 -64.22 -21.16
C VAL A 617 -5.30 -64.76 -19.77
N TRP A 618 -6.55 -65.19 -19.56
CA TRP A 618 -6.97 -65.79 -18.28
C TRP A 618 -6.31 -67.15 -18.00
N LYS A 619 -6.00 -67.94 -19.04
CA LYS A 619 -5.19 -69.16 -18.90
C LYS A 619 -3.78 -68.82 -18.36
N VAL A 620 -3.07 -67.88 -18.99
CA VAL A 620 -1.72 -67.46 -18.58
C VAL A 620 -1.71 -66.88 -17.16
N VAL A 621 -2.71 -66.04 -16.81
CA VAL A 621 -2.88 -65.48 -15.45
C VAL A 621 -3.01 -66.57 -14.39
N ASN A 622 -3.79 -67.62 -14.67
CA ASN A 622 -4.00 -68.73 -13.74
C ASN A 622 -2.77 -69.66 -13.67
N GLU A 623 -2.16 -70.00 -14.80
CA GLU A 623 -0.97 -70.87 -14.87
C GLU A 623 0.25 -70.25 -14.15
N HIS A 624 0.37 -68.93 -14.14
CA HIS A 624 1.47 -68.20 -13.48
C HIS A 624 1.05 -67.55 -12.14
N ALA A 625 -0.11 -67.95 -11.58
CA ALA A 625 -0.66 -67.51 -10.30
C ALA A 625 -0.62 -65.98 -10.06
N VAL A 626 -0.91 -65.19 -11.10
CA VAL A 626 -0.68 -63.74 -11.10
C VAL A 626 -1.64 -63.01 -10.13
N PRO A 627 -1.16 -62.15 -9.20
CA PRO A 627 -2.01 -61.45 -8.24
C PRO A 627 -3.07 -60.55 -8.90
N LEU A 628 -4.35 -60.87 -8.72
CA LEU A 628 -5.49 -60.14 -9.32
C LEU A 628 -5.67 -58.70 -8.79
N ARG A 629 -4.94 -58.30 -7.74
CA ARG A 629 -4.93 -56.93 -7.20
C ARG A 629 -3.50 -56.40 -7.17
N THR A 630 -3.09 -55.66 -8.20
CA THR A 630 -1.85 -54.88 -8.14
C THR A 630 -1.98 -53.74 -7.12
N ALA A 631 -1.13 -53.71 -6.11
CA ALA A 631 -0.96 -52.51 -5.30
C ALA A 631 -0.44 -51.33 -6.14
N ALA A 632 -0.73 -50.10 -5.70
CA ALA A 632 -0.09 -48.91 -6.24
C ALA A 632 1.43 -48.94 -5.97
N ALA A 633 2.20 -48.20 -6.76
CA ALA A 633 3.54 -47.81 -6.31
C ALA A 633 3.35 -46.79 -5.15
N PRO A 634 4.19 -46.80 -4.10
CA PRO A 634 4.16 -45.75 -3.10
C PRO A 634 4.50 -44.42 -3.78
N VAL A 635 3.56 -43.48 -3.75
CA VAL A 635 3.74 -42.13 -4.28
C VAL A 635 4.38 -41.28 -3.18
N VAL A 636 5.50 -40.63 -3.48
CA VAL A 636 6.08 -39.59 -2.61
C VAL A 636 5.24 -38.33 -2.77
N VAL A 637 4.18 -38.22 -1.96
CA VAL A 637 3.35 -37.02 -1.90
C VAL A 637 4.10 -35.96 -1.10
N ARG A 638 4.63 -34.94 -1.78
CA ARG A 638 5.05 -33.69 -1.14
C ARG A 638 3.85 -32.76 -1.03
N GLY A 639 3.39 -32.48 0.18
CA GLY A 639 2.32 -31.50 0.42
C GLY A 639 1.72 -31.51 1.83
N LEU A 640 1.69 -30.32 2.45
CA LEU A 640 0.77 -29.86 3.51
C LEU A 640 0.69 -30.58 4.89
N GLU A 641 1.32 -31.74 5.11
CA GLU A 641 1.80 -32.14 6.45
C GLU A 641 3.32 -32.40 6.35
N GLY A 642 4.10 -32.00 7.37
CA GLY A 642 5.56 -32.14 7.37
C GLY A 642 6.06 -33.58 7.22
N ASP A 643 7.29 -33.75 6.71
CA ASP A 643 7.83 -34.97 6.07
C ASP A 643 8.00 -36.22 6.99
N HIS A 644 7.46 -36.17 8.21
CA HIS A 644 7.61 -37.18 9.25
C HIS A 644 6.80 -38.47 9.01
N HIS A 645 5.76 -38.45 8.17
CA HIS A 645 4.87 -39.60 7.95
C HIS A 645 5.59 -40.86 7.44
N GLN A 646 6.62 -40.69 6.60
CA GLN A 646 7.29 -41.83 5.96
C GLN A 646 8.19 -42.62 6.93
N GLN A 647 8.47 -42.08 8.12
CA GLN A 647 9.39 -42.66 9.10
C GLN A 647 8.68 -43.16 10.39
N GLN A 648 7.36 -42.99 10.50
CA GLN A 648 6.62 -43.42 11.71
C GLN A 648 6.43 -44.94 11.77
N GLY A 649 6.60 -45.48 12.98
CA GLY A 649 6.34 -46.89 13.30
C GLY A 649 4.84 -47.19 13.44
N VAL A 650 4.45 -48.41 13.07
CA VAL A 650 3.04 -48.82 12.86
C VAL A 650 2.11 -48.46 14.02
N LYS A 651 2.51 -48.73 15.27
CA LYS A 651 1.66 -48.46 16.45
C LYS A 651 1.36 -46.97 16.65
N ALA A 652 2.35 -46.09 16.44
CA ALA A 652 2.14 -44.64 16.58
C ALA A 652 1.19 -44.09 15.51
N PHE A 653 1.16 -44.71 14.33
CA PHE A 653 0.17 -44.42 13.29
C PHE A 653 -1.23 -44.89 13.71
N GLU A 654 -1.36 -46.07 14.34
CA GLU A 654 -2.64 -46.60 14.84
C GLU A 654 -3.23 -45.72 15.97
N ASP A 655 -2.43 -45.38 16.99
CA ASP A 655 -2.85 -44.46 18.08
C ASP A 655 -3.27 -43.08 17.53
N ARG A 656 -2.57 -42.56 16.51
CA ARG A 656 -2.91 -41.28 15.83
C ARG A 656 -4.15 -41.42 14.95
N TRP A 657 -4.38 -42.58 14.35
CA TRP A 657 -5.56 -42.86 13.52
C TRP A 657 -6.83 -42.93 14.35
N GLU A 658 -6.84 -43.63 15.49
CA GLU A 658 -8.00 -43.67 16.39
C GLU A 658 -8.42 -42.27 16.87
N LYS A 659 -7.44 -41.42 17.24
CA LYS A 659 -7.70 -40.02 17.59
C LYS A 659 -8.27 -39.21 16.41
N LYS A 660 -7.76 -39.40 15.18
CA LYS A 660 -8.34 -38.76 13.98
C LYS A 660 -9.79 -39.24 13.76
N VAL A 661 -10.10 -40.53 13.95
CA VAL A 661 -11.47 -41.08 13.83
C VAL A 661 -12.41 -40.51 14.91
N ARG A 662 -12.02 -40.50 16.19
CA ARG A 662 -12.83 -39.90 17.28
C ARG A 662 -13.13 -38.43 17.00
N LEU A 663 -12.13 -37.67 16.54
CA LEU A 663 -12.30 -36.27 16.14
C LEU A 663 -13.29 -36.11 14.97
N SER A 664 -13.25 -36.99 13.97
CA SER A 664 -14.22 -37.00 12.87
C SER A 664 -15.64 -37.31 13.35
N CYS A 665 -15.85 -38.25 14.27
CA CYS A 665 -17.17 -38.53 14.84
C CYS A 665 -17.76 -37.31 15.57
N LEU A 666 -16.98 -36.69 16.46
CA LEU A 666 -17.41 -35.49 17.19
C LEU A 666 -17.71 -34.31 16.23
N ALA A 667 -16.93 -34.16 15.16
CA ALA A 667 -17.18 -33.15 14.13
C ALA A 667 -18.46 -33.38 13.31
N VAL A 668 -18.92 -34.63 13.17
CA VAL A 668 -20.23 -34.95 12.58
C VAL A 668 -21.36 -34.59 13.56
N GLU A 669 -21.25 -34.97 14.83
CA GLU A 669 -22.26 -34.61 15.84
C GLU A 669 -22.43 -33.09 16.00
N SER A 670 -21.32 -32.34 16.08
CA SER A 670 -21.31 -30.87 16.14
C SER A 670 -21.96 -30.24 14.90
N ARG A 671 -21.71 -30.80 13.71
CA ARG A 671 -22.40 -30.37 12.47
C ARG A 671 -23.90 -30.63 12.53
N CYS A 672 -24.34 -31.75 13.11
CA CYS A 672 -25.77 -32.04 13.31
C CYS A 672 -26.44 -31.05 14.29
N PHE A 673 -25.76 -30.66 15.36
CA PHE A 673 -26.23 -29.59 16.26
C PHE A 673 -26.37 -28.26 15.53
N ARG A 674 -25.37 -27.84 14.75
CA ARG A 674 -25.42 -26.58 13.99
C ARG A 674 -26.59 -26.54 13.01
N VAL A 675 -26.84 -27.64 12.28
CA VAL A 675 -28.00 -27.77 11.38
C VAL A 675 -29.34 -27.72 12.15
N ARG A 676 -29.38 -28.16 13.41
CA ARG A 676 -30.57 -28.03 14.28
C ARG A 676 -30.83 -26.56 14.67
N GLY A 677 -29.79 -25.81 15.03
CA GLY A 677 -29.89 -24.37 15.29
C GLY A 677 -30.19 -23.51 14.04
N GLU A 678 -29.76 -23.95 12.85
CA GLU A 678 -30.18 -23.36 11.58
C GLU A 678 -31.69 -23.58 11.33
N ARG A 679 -32.22 -24.77 11.65
CA ARG A 679 -33.66 -25.09 11.55
C ARG A 679 -34.51 -24.28 12.54
N GLU A 680 -34.08 -24.16 13.80
CA GLU A 680 -34.72 -23.31 14.80
C GLU A 680 -34.81 -21.84 14.33
N ARG A 681 -33.71 -21.25 13.85
CA ARG A 681 -33.69 -19.86 13.38
C ARG A 681 -34.60 -19.58 12.18
N ARG A 682 -34.92 -20.59 11.37
CA ARG A 682 -35.93 -20.50 10.29
C ARG A 682 -37.37 -20.70 10.79
N GLY A 683 -37.55 -21.12 12.04
CA GLY A 683 -38.86 -21.51 12.58
C GLY A 683 -39.37 -22.85 12.06
N ASP A 684 -38.47 -23.70 11.55
CA ASP A 684 -38.81 -25.02 10.99
C ASP A 684 -39.51 -25.89 12.05
N ARG A 685 -40.36 -26.81 11.59
CA ARG A 685 -41.01 -27.81 12.45
C ARG A 685 -40.31 -29.16 12.38
N GLU A 686 -40.45 -29.95 13.43
CA GLU A 686 -39.93 -31.32 13.48
C GLU A 686 -40.87 -32.26 12.73
N GLU A 687 -40.37 -32.93 11.69
CA GLU A 687 -41.17 -33.67 10.70
C GLU A 687 -42.00 -34.83 11.30
N ARG A 688 -41.64 -35.30 12.51
CA ARG A 688 -42.33 -36.37 13.23
C ARG A 688 -43.33 -35.92 14.31
N THR A 689 -43.21 -34.71 14.87
CA THR A 689 -44.09 -34.24 15.96
C THR A 689 -44.89 -32.99 15.59
N GLY A 690 -44.49 -32.26 14.54
CA GLY A 690 -45.12 -31.01 14.12
C GLY A 690 -44.84 -29.82 15.05
N GLU A 691 -44.09 -30.01 16.12
CA GLU A 691 -43.63 -28.94 17.03
C GLU A 691 -42.54 -28.10 16.35
N ARG A 692 -42.29 -26.88 16.83
CA ARG A 692 -41.15 -26.09 16.34
C ARG A 692 -39.85 -26.73 16.81
N VAL A 693 -38.84 -26.74 15.94
CA VAL A 693 -37.47 -27.07 16.34
C VAL A 693 -37.01 -25.98 17.30
N VAL A 694 -36.65 -26.38 18.51
CA VAL A 694 -36.05 -25.53 19.55
C VAL A 694 -34.79 -26.22 20.02
N VAL A 695 -33.73 -25.46 20.28
CA VAL A 695 -32.48 -25.94 20.88
C VAL A 695 -32.54 -25.68 22.39
N THR A 696 -32.40 -26.73 23.18
CA THR A 696 -32.45 -26.65 24.64
C THR A 696 -31.11 -26.21 25.25
N GLU A 697 -31.16 -25.60 26.44
CA GLU A 697 -29.95 -25.24 27.21
C GLU A 697 -29.05 -26.46 27.47
N GLN A 698 -29.65 -27.66 27.61
CA GLN A 698 -28.92 -28.91 27.76
C GLN A 698 -28.17 -29.30 26.47
N GLU A 699 -28.79 -29.18 25.28
CA GLU A 699 -28.11 -29.40 24.00
C GLU A 699 -26.96 -28.39 23.79
N VAL A 700 -27.14 -27.14 24.20
CA VAL A 700 -26.08 -26.10 24.19
C VAL A 700 -24.92 -26.48 25.11
N PHE A 701 -25.21 -26.96 26.33
CA PHE A 701 -24.20 -27.42 27.28
C PHE A 701 -23.45 -28.66 26.77
N ASP A 702 -24.15 -29.63 26.18
CA ASP A 702 -23.54 -30.83 25.61
C ASP A 702 -22.67 -30.52 24.39
N GLU A 703 -23.07 -29.56 23.52
CA GLU A 703 -22.21 -29.06 22.44
C GLU A 703 -20.98 -28.31 22.98
N THR A 704 -21.16 -27.49 24.02
CA THR A 704 -20.03 -26.80 24.69
C THR A 704 -19.03 -27.81 25.25
N ARG A 705 -19.49 -28.93 25.81
CA ARG A 705 -18.62 -30.03 26.25
C ARG A 705 -17.96 -30.75 25.07
N ARG A 706 -18.72 -31.07 24.01
CA ARG A 706 -18.22 -31.71 22.78
C ARG A 706 -17.07 -30.92 22.16
N ARG A 707 -17.17 -29.59 22.11
CA ARG A 707 -16.12 -28.71 21.57
C ARG A 707 -14.84 -28.71 22.38
N ARG A 708 -14.94 -28.76 23.71
CA ARG A 708 -13.77 -28.91 24.59
C ARG A 708 -13.05 -30.24 24.35
N GLU A 709 -13.80 -31.34 24.14
CA GLU A 709 -13.20 -32.64 23.75
C GLU A 709 -12.54 -32.57 22.37
N MET A 710 -13.19 -31.96 21.38
CA MET A 710 -12.63 -31.76 20.04
C MET A 710 -11.38 -30.87 20.04
N ALA A 711 -11.30 -29.86 20.91
CA ALA A 711 -10.13 -29.01 21.06
C ALA A 711 -8.96 -29.79 21.66
N ALA A 712 -9.18 -30.57 22.73
CA ALA A 712 -8.16 -31.44 23.33
C ALA A 712 -7.60 -32.45 22.32
N LEU A 713 -8.47 -33.16 21.59
CA LEU A 713 -8.06 -34.12 20.56
C LEU A 713 -7.30 -33.46 19.40
N LYS A 714 -7.67 -32.23 19.00
CA LYS A 714 -6.90 -31.46 18.00
C LYS A 714 -5.51 -31.10 18.54
N ARG A 715 -5.39 -30.65 19.79
CA ARG A 715 -4.11 -30.29 20.43
C ARG A 715 -3.17 -31.51 20.48
N GLU A 716 -3.67 -32.68 20.85
CA GLU A 716 -2.91 -33.94 20.86
C GLU A 716 -2.50 -34.46 19.47
N LEU A 717 -3.25 -34.12 18.42
CA LEU A 717 -3.01 -34.60 17.05
C LEU A 717 -2.09 -33.70 16.21
N TYR A 718 -2.08 -32.39 16.51
CA TYR A 718 -1.55 -31.35 15.61
C TYR A 718 -0.71 -30.26 16.30
N GLY A 719 -0.67 -30.20 17.64
CA GLY A 719 -0.01 -29.11 18.37
C GLY A 719 -0.87 -27.86 18.50
N GLY A 720 -0.38 -26.89 19.31
CA GLY A 720 -1.11 -25.70 19.71
C GLY A 720 -1.07 -24.55 18.71
N GLY A 721 -1.85 -24.64 17.63
CA GLY A 721 -2.14 -23.48 16.76
C GLY A 721 -3.21 -22.55 17.38
N VAL A 722 -2.96 -21.24 17.35
CA VAL A 722 -3.87 -20.22 17.90
C VAL A 722 -5.25 -20.24 17.19
N GLY A 723 -6.32 -19.97 17.94
CA GLY A 723 -7.68 -19.80 17.39
C GLY A 723 -8.63 -21.01 17.48
N ARG A 724 -8.40 -21.97 18.39
CA ARG A 724 -9.29 -23.14 18.61
C ARG A 724 -9.62 -23.45 20.07
N GLU A 725 -9.33 -22.52 20.99
CA GLU A 725 -9.48 -22.71 22.44
C GLU A 725 -10.03 -21.48 23.19
N GLY A 726 -10.28 -20.38 22.48
CA GLY A 726 -10.70 -19.12 23.09
C GLY A 726 -12.20 -19.06 23.38
N LYS A 727 -12.65 -17.87 23.80
CA LYS A 727 -14.02 -17.63 24.27
C LYS A 727 -15.02 -17.67 23.11
N LEU A 728 -14.65 -17.07 21.97
CA LEU A 728 -15.54 -16.93 20.81
C LEU A 728 -15.68 -18.27 20.05
N ALA A 729 -14.59 -19.06 19.93
CA ALA A 729 -14.66 -20.39 19.33
C ALA A 729 -15.47 -21.41 20.17
N LEU A 730 -15.78 -21.08 21.43
CA LEU A 730 -16.62 -21.88 22.33
C LEU A 730 -18.02 -21.30 22.53
N ASP A 731 -18.33 -20.13 21.95
CA ASP A 731 -19.63 -19.48 22.03
C ASP A 731 -20.51 -19.90 20.82
N PRO A 732 -21.66 -20.57 21.02
CA PRO A 732 -22.56 -20.98 19.94
C PRO A 732 -23.09 -19.82 19.09
N GLU A 733 -23.05 -18.58 19.59
CA GLU A 733 -23.44 -17.39 18.82
C GLU A 733 -22.46 -17.07 17.68
N TRP A 734 -21.32 -17.76 17.58
CA TRP A 734 -20.29 -17.54 16.55
C TRP A 734 -20.10 -18.73 15.59
N ASP A 735 -21.01 -19.72 15.63
CA ASP A 735 -20.99 -20.97 14.85
C ASP A 735 -21.01 -20.83 13.32
N ASP A 736 -21.59 -19.75 12.83
CA ASP A 736 -21.66 -19.39 11.41
C ASP A 736 -20.46 -18.56 10.94
N VAL A 737 -19.65 -18.03 11.87
CA VAL A 737 -18.51 -17.17 11.57
C VAL A 737 -17.21 -17.98 11.56
N VAL A 738 -16.58 -18.08 10.40
CA VAL A 738 -15.23 -18.68 10.28
C VAL A 738 -14.19 -17.59 10.58
N PRO A 739 -13.39 -17.68 11.67
CA PRO A 739 -12.44 -16.65 12.03
C PRO A 739 -11.27 -16.57 11.04
N VAL A 740 -10.88 -15.35 10.66
CA VAL A 740 -9.78 -15.07 9.73
C VAL A 740 -8.52 -14.76 10.54
N VAL A 741 -7.65 -15.75 10.71
CA VAL A 741 -6.38 -15.60 11.46
C VAL A 741 -5.45 -14.61 10.74
N LEU A 742 -4.58 -13.93 11.48
CA LEU A 742 -3.48 -13.15 10.91
C LEU A 742 -2.28 -14.08 10.81
N GLU A 743 -1.79 -14.30 9.60
CA GLU A 743 -0.60 -15.10 9.33
C GLU A 743 0.56 -14.14 9.06
N GLU A 744 1.40 -13.90 10.05
CA GLU A 744 2.64 -13.13 9.91
C GLU A 744 3.72 -14.02 9.26
N PRO A 745 4.46 -13.55 8.24
CA PRO A 745 5.45 -14.36 7.54
C PRO A 745 6.67 -14.67 8.43
N GLU A 746 7.34 -15.80 8.14
CA GLU A 746 8.55 -16.20 8.85
C GLU A 746 9.65 -15.14 8.69
N GLY A 747 10.13 -14.58 9.81
CA GLY A 747 11.09 -13.47 9.82
C GLY A 747 10.48 -12.05 9.87
N ALA A 748 9.16 -11.90 10.04
CA ALA A 748 8.51 -10.59 10.13
C ALA A 748 9.14 -9.68 11.22
N LEU A 749 9.67 -8.53 10.79
CA LEU A 749 10.57 -7.64 11.56
C LEU A 749 9.98 -7.09 12.87
N ALA A 750 8.65 -7.08 13.01
CA ALA A 750 7.94 -6.55 14.17
C ALA A 750 6.78 -7.46 14.62
N ALA A 751 6.88 -8.78 14.36
CA ALA A 751 5.88 -9.78 14.72
C ALA A 751 5.42 -9.64 16.18
N ILE A 752 4.13 -9.41 16.41
CA ILE A 752 3.61 -9.18 17.76
C ILE A 752 3.11 -10.51 18.32
N ALA A 753 3.72 -10.97 19.41
CA ALA A 753 3.25 -12.10 20.20
C ALA A 753 1.94 -11.77 20.94
N TYR A 754 0.84 -11.64 20.18
CA TYR A 754 -0.48 -11.24 20.66
C TYR A 754 -1.01 -12.21 21.74
N PRO A 755 -1.61 -11.70 22.83
CA PRO A 755 -2.37 -12.54 23.76
C PRO A 755 -3.47 -13.31 23.02
N ALA A 756 -3.65 -14.61 23.33
CA ALA A 756 -4.54 -15.49 22.58
C ALA A 756 -6.00 -15.00 22.49
N ASP A 757 -6.50 -14.32 23.53
CA ASP A 757 -7.82 -13.68 23.58
C ASP A 757 -7.94 -12.52 22.56
N TYR A 758 -6.88 -11.70 22.46
CA TYR A 758 -6.80 -10.63 21.48
C TYR A 758 -6.67 -11.16 20.05
N ALA A 759 -5.83 -12.19 19.85
CA ALA A 759 -5.64 -12.83 18.55
C ALA A 759 -6.92 -13.49 18.03
N GLU A 760 -7.68 -14.18 18.90
CA GLU A 760 -9.00 -14.72 18.58
C GLU A 760 -10.00 -13.61 18.25
N ALA A 761 -10.14 -12.61 19.12
CA ALA A 761 -11.10 -11.53 18.92
C ALA A 761 -10.84 -10.75 17.62
N MET A 762 -9.58 -10.46 17.29
CA MET A 762 -9.20 -9.86 16.02
C MET A 762 -9.45 -10.76 14.81
N ALA A 763 -9.39 -12.10 14.97
CA ALA A 763 -9.70 -13.03 13.89
C ALA A 763 -11.20 -13.14 13.59
N TYR A 764 -12.03 -13.13 14.63
CA TYR A 764 -13.48 -12.99 14.47
C TYR A 764 -13.87 -11.61 13.91
N LEU A 765 -13.18 -10.53 14.33
CA LEU A 765 -13.42 -9.18 13.83
C LEU A 765 -13.20 -9.09 12.32
N ARG A 766 -12.08 -9.60 11.82
CA ARG A 766 -11.79 -9.63 10.37
C ARG A 766 -12.88 -10.37 9.59
N ALA A 767 -13.38 -11.49 10.11
CA ALA A 767 -14.45 -12.26 9.48
C ALA A 767 -15.78 -11.47 9.36
N VAL A 768 -16.26 -10.87 10.46
CA VAL A 768 -17.53 -10.10 10.43
C VAL A 768 -17.42 -8.78 9.66
N MET A 769 -16.24 -8.16 9.66
CA MET A 769 -15.94 -7.01 8.80
C MET A 769 -15.96 -7.39 7.31
N GLN A 770 -15.36 -8.51 6.93
CA GLN A 770 -15.38 -9.02 5.55
C GLN A 770 -16.80 -9.36 5.09
N ALA A 771 -17.61 -9.95 5.99
CA ALA A 771 -19.04 -10.20 5.76
C ALA A 771 -19.91 -8.93 5.76
N LYS A 772 -19.37 -7.78 6.18
CA LYS A 772 -20.09 -6.51 6.39
C LYS A 772 -21.31 -6.66 7.32
N GLU A 773 -21.16 -7.50 8.34
CA GLU A 773 -22.20 -7.71 9.36
C GLU A 773 -22.33 -6.48 10.25
N TYR A 774 -23.56 -6.12 10.63
CA TYR A 774 -23.84 -5.14 11.67
C TYR A 774 -24.85 -5.75 12.65
N SER A 775 -24.39 -6.08 13.84
CA SER A 775 -25.16 -6.90 14.80
C SER A 775 -24.77 -6.62 16.26
N PRO A 776 -25.64 -6.99 17.23
CA PRO A 776 -25.31 -6.91 18.65
C PRO A 776 -24.09 -7.73 19.08
N ARG A 777 -23.82 -8.88 18.43
CA ARG A 777 -22.60 -9.67 18.69
C ARG A 777 -21.34 -8.93 18.27
N CYS A 778 -21.38 -8.24 17.13
CA CYS A 778 -20.29 -7.38 16.67
C CYS A 778 -20.07 -6.13 17.55
N LEU A 779 -21.10 -5.63 18.24
CA LEU A 779 -20.92 -4.56 19.24
C LEU A 779 -20.20 -5.05 20.51
N ARG A 780 -20.55 -6.24 21.01
CA ARG A 780 -19.83 -6.86 22.13
C ARG A 780 -18.37 -7.17 21.75
N LEU A 781 -18.14 -7.65 20.52
CA LEU A 781 -16.80 -7.92 20.01
C LEU A 781 -15.95 -6.64 19.91
N THR A 782 -16.49 -5.56 19.34
CA THR A 782 -15.76 -4.28 19.27
C THR A 782 -15.49 -3.68 20.66
N GLU A 783 -16.42 -3.80 21.61
CA GLU A 783 -16.21 -3.40 23.01
C GLU A 783 -15.08 -4.20 23.68
N HIS A 784 -15.08 -5.53 23.55
CA HIS A 784 -14.04 -6.41 24.08
C HIS A 784 -12.66 -6.05 23.52
N ILE A 785 -12.55 -5.86 22.20
CA ILE A 785 -11.28 -5.49 21.55
C ILE A 785 -10.83 -4.09 21.95
N ILE A 786 -11.74 -3.11 22.08
CA ILE A 786 -11.43 -1.76 22.57
C ILE A 786 -10.94 -1.79 24.02
N SER A 787 -11.45 -2.71 24.85
CA SER A 787 -10.96 -2.87 26.23
C SER A 787 -9.52 -3.38 26.32
N MET A 788 -9.05 -4.11 25.29
CA MET A 788 -7.67 -4.62 25.20
C MET A 788 -6.73 -3.69 24.43
N ASN A 789 -7.21 -3.02 23.38
CA ASN A 789 -6.44 -2.07 22.58
C ASN A 789 -7.34 -0.92 22.08
N PRO A 790 -7.53 0.14 22.89
CA PRO A 790 -8.35 1.27 22.51
C PRO A 790 -7.70 2.15 21.43
N ALA A 791 -6.44 1.92 21.03
CA ALA A 791 -5.80 2.67 19.94
C ALA A 791 -6.12 2.12 18.54
N HIS A 792 -6.74 0.93 18.43
CA HIS A 792 -6.96 0.25 17.15
C HIS A 792 -8.11 0.90 16.33
N TYR A 793 -7.77 1.93 15.55
CA TYR A 793 -8.70 2.77 14.78
C TYR A 793 -9.75 1.99 13.95
N THR A 794 -9.38 0.89 13.31
CA THR A 794 -10.31 0.03 12.53
C THR A 794 -11.52 -0.45 13.36
N VAL A 795 -11.29 -0.80 14.63
CA VAL A 795 -12.33 -1.30 15.54
C VAL A 795 -13.35 -0.21 15.85
N TRP A 796 -12.89 1.02 16.03
CA TRP A 796 -13.74 2.20 16.28
C TRP A 796 -14.58 2.58 15.06
N LEU A 797 -13.98 2.59 13.86
CA LEU A 797 -14.71 2.85 12.62
C LEU A 797 -15.81 1.81 12.37
N TYR A 798 -15.51 0.53 12.61
CA TYR A 798 -16.50 -0.55 12.49
C TYR A 798 -17.56 -0.50 13.61
N ARG A 799 -17.19 -0.12 14.84
CA ARG A 799 -18.16 0.13 15.92
C ARG A 799 -19.11 1.27 15.57
N ALA A 800 -18.61 2.40 15.07
CA ALA A 800 -19.43 3.53 14.62
C ALA A 800 -20.41 3.10 13.52
N ALA A 801 -19.93 2.40 12.49
CA ALA A 801 -20.79 1.86 11.44
C ALA A 801 -21.91 0.94 11.99
N ASN A 802 -21.58 0.09 12.97
CA ASN A 802 -22.55 -0.80 13.62
C ASN A 802 -23.57 -0.04 14.49
N VAL A 803 -23.14 0.94 15.29
CA VAL A 803 -24.01 1.84 16.08
C VAL A 803 -25.03 2.56 15.18
N PHE A 804 -24.58 3.08 14.02
CA PHE A 804 -25.45 3.79 13.08
C PHE A 804 -26.37 2.82 12.29
N ALA A 805 -25.86 1.67 11.85
CA ALA A 805 -26.64 0.66 11.13
C ALA A 805 -27.78 0.07 11.98
N LEU A 806 -27.51 -0.21 13.27
CA LEU A 806 -28.51 -0.66 14.23
C LEU A 806 -29.35 0.48 14.83
N LYS A 807 -29.05 1.73 14.49
CA LYS A 807 -29.74 2.95 14.99
C LYS A 807 -29.82 3.01 16.51
N LEU A 808 -28.71 2.71 17.19
CA LEU A 808 -28.67 2.72 18.65
C LEU A 808 -28.76 4.14 19.23
N SER A 809 -29.16 4.19 20.50
CA SER A 809 -29.20 5.40 21.32
C SER A 809 -27.79 5.98 21.45
N ILE A 810 -27.55 7.11 20.77
CA ILE A 810 -26.29 7.84 20.88
C ILE A 810 -26.02 8.33 22.32
N PRO A 811 -26.99 8.80 23.12
CA PRO A 811 -26.79 9.08 24.54
C PRO A 811 -26.23 7.90 25.35
N ASP A 812 -26.68 6.67 25.09
CA ASP A 812 -26.18 5.48 25.81
C ASP A 812 -24.77 5.07 25.36
N GLU A 813 -24.48 5.17 24.07
CA GLU A 813 -23.11 4.98 23.53
C GLU A 813 -22.15 6.07 24.02
N MET A 814 -22.62 7.32 24.19
CA MET A 814 -21.85 8.40 24.82
C MET A 814 -21.62 8.13 26.31
N ALA A 815 -22.62 7.63 27.04
CA ALA A 815 -22.48 7.22 28.44
C ALA A 815 -21.54 6.02 28.63
N TRP A 816 -21.45 5.12 27.64
CA TRP A 816 -20.41 4.09 27.53
C TRP A 816 -19.04 4.71 27.27
N LEU A 817 -18.92 5.54 26.23
CA LEU A 817 -17.68 6.18 25.79
C LEU A 817 -17.04 7.03 26.91
N ASN A 818 -17.85 7.70 27.73
CA ASN A 818 -17.40 8.44 28.91
C ASN A 818 -16.53 7.59 29.85
N ARG A 819 -16.89 6.31 30.04
CA ARG A 819 -16.13 5.38 30.89
C ARG A 819 -14.81 4.96 30.23
N VAL A 820 -14.85 4.66 28.93
CA VAL A 820 -13.66 4.28 28.15
C VAL A 820 -12.66 5.44 28.08
N ALA A 821 -13.16 6.67 27.93
CA ALA A 821 -12.37 7.91 27.90
C ALA A 821 -11.71 8.24 29.24
N LEU A 822 -12.43 8.10 30.37
CA LEU A 822 -11.84 8.27 31.71
C LEU A 822 -10.73 7.24 31.98
N ALA A 823 -10.89 6.01 31.50
CA ALA A 823 -9.84 4.98 31.58
C ALA A 823 -8.66 5.21 30.61
N ASN A 824 -8.83 6.03 29.57
CA ASN A 824 -7.87 6.18 28.46
C ASN A 824 -7.75 7.65 28.01
N LEU A 825 -7.35 8.53 28.92
CA LEU A 825 -7.36 9.99 28.74
C LEU A 825 -6.68 10.49 27.44
N LYS A 826 -5.66 9.78 26.95
CA LYS A 826 -4.79 10.18 25.82
C LYS A 826 -4.91 9.22 24.64
N ASN A 827 -6.01 9.33 23.91
CA ASN A 827 -6.35 8.42 22.81
C ASN A 827 -7.13 9.16 21.71
N TYR A 828 -6.59 9.22 20.49
CA TYR A 828 -7.24 9.96 19.38
C TYR A 828 -8.57 9.32 18.94
N GLN A 829 -8.67 7.99 18.99
CA GLN A 829 -9.79 7.23 18.44
C GLN A 829 -11.08 7.44 19.25
N ILE A 830 -10.97 7.55 20.58
CA ILE A 830 -12.06 7.88 21.49
C ILE A 830 -12.68 9.25 21.15
N TRP A 831 -11.85 10.28 20.97
CA TRP A 831 -12.31 11.64 20.66
C TRP A 831 -12.83 11.76 19.22
N HIS A 832 -12.27 11.00 18.28
CA HIS A 832 -12.81 10.89 16.92
C HIS A 832 -14.18 10.19 16.91
N HIS A 833 -14.34 9.07 17.62
CA HIS A 833 -15.64 8.38 17.78
C HIS A 833 -16.67 9.32 18.41
N ARG A 834 -16.29 10.08 19.45
CA ARG A 834 -17.16 11.11 20.05
C ARG A 834 -17.64 12.14 19.02
N HIS A 835 -16.73 12.66 18.20
CA HIS A 835 -17.08 13.58 17.10
C HIS A 835 -18.03 12.93 16.08
N LEU A 836 -17.84 11.65 15.70
CA LEU A 836 -18.77 10.95 14.80
C LEU A 836 -20.17 10.79 15.39
N LEU A 837 -20.26 10.52 16.70
CA LEU A 837 -21.53 10.45 17.43
C LEU A 837 -22.24 11.81 17.46
N VAL A 838 -21.52 12.90 17.74
CA VAL A 838 -22.10 14.26 17.74
C VAL A 838 -22.55 14.71 16.35
N GLU A 839 -21.79 14.43 15.29
CA GLU A 839 -22.20 14.75 13.91
C GLU A 839 -23.51 14.05 13.51
N ASN A 840 -23.74 12.82 13.99
CA ASN A 840 -24.98 12.08 13.73
C ASN A 840 -26.14 12.48 14.65
N TYR A 841 -25.87 12.85 15.90
CA TYR A 841 -26.91 13.20 16.88
C TYR A 841 -27.39 14.65 16.77
N PHE A 842 -26.50 15.58 16.43
CA PHE A 842 -26.79 17.01 16.37
C PHE A 842 -28.01 17.35 15.48
N PRO A 843 -28.15 16.81 14.24
CA PRO A 843 -29.35 17.05 13.42
C PRO A 843 -30.65 16.62 14.10
N THR A 844 -30.65 15.53 14.88
CA THR A 844 -31.83 15.00 15.56
C THR A 844 -32.28 15.87 16.74
N ILE A 845 -31.34 16.49 17.47
CA ILE A 845 -31.68 17.39 18.59
C ILE A 845 -32.02 18.81 18.11
N THR A 846 -31.47 19.26 16.96
CA THR A 846 -31.77 20.59 16.39
C THR A 846 -32.98 20.62 15.46
N SER A 847 -33.48 19.49 14.94
CA SER A 847 -34.63 19.46 14.02
C SER A 847 -36.01 19.73 14.67
N SER A 848 -36.02 20.27 15.89
CA SER A 848 -37.25 20.59 16.62
C SER A 848 -37.65 22.05 16.37
N THR A 849 -38.65 22.27 15.53
CA THR A 849 -39.06 23.58 14.96
C THR A 849 -39.75 24.55 15.95
N SER A 850 -39.30 24.55 17.21
CA SER A 850 -39.74 25.45 18.27
C SER A 850 -38.92 26.75 18.24
N SER A 851 -39.57 27.89 18.49
CA SER A 851 -38.90 29.20 18.61
C SER A 851 -38.29 29.45 20.00
N SER A 852 -38.33 28.46 20.90
CA SER A 852 -37.55 28.43 22.14
C SER A 852 -36.37 27.46 21.99
N PRO A 853 -35.22 27.69 22.65
CA PRO A 853 -34.10 26.75 22.63
C PRO A 853 -34.58 25.37 23.11
N SER A 854 -34.29 24.34 22.29
CA SER A 854 -34.63 22.96 22.62
C SER A 854 -33.91 22.56 23.90
N THR A 855 -34.66 22.20 24.95
CA THR A 855 -34.10 21.85 26.26
C THR A 855 -33.04 20.75 26.12
N THR A 856 -33.30 19.76 25.27
CA THR A 856 -32.39 18.67 24.92
C THR A 856 -31.02 19.15 24.39
N LEU A 857 -30.96 20.28 23.66
CA LEU A 857 -29.70 20.84 23.16
C LEU A 857 -28.89 21.50 24.29
N THR A 858 -29.56 22.23 25.18
CA THR A 858 -28.95 22.84 26.37
C THR A 858 -28.49 21.79 27.36
N ASP A 859 -29.30 20.76 27.60
CA ASP A 859 -28.97 19.60 28.44
C ASP A 859 -27.75 18.85 27.88
N PHE A 860 -27.71 18.63 26.56
CA PHE A 860 -26.58 18.00 25.89
C PHE A 860 -25.29 18.84 25.99
N ALA A 861 -25.36 20.14 25.72
CA ALA A 861 -24.21 21.05 25.87
C ALA A 861 -23.67 21.07 27.33
N THR A 862 -24.58 21.08 28.31
CA THR A 862 -24.25 21.04 29.75
C THR A 862 -23.60 19.71 30.13
N ALA A 863 -24.14 18.59 29.63
CA ALA A 863 -23.60 17.25 29.88
C ALA A 863 -22.21 17.06 29.26
N GLU A 864 -21.99 17.55 28.03
CA GLU A 864 -20.67 17.56 27.41
C GLU A 864 -19.69 18.43 28.23
N ARG A 865 -20.03 19.69 28.53
CA ARG A 865 -19.16 20.61 29.28
C ARG A 865 -18.71 20.02 30.63
N HIS A 866 -19.65 19.45 31.39
CA HIS A 866 -19.37 18.76 32.66
C HIS A 866 -18.54 17.48 32.48
N PHE A 867 -18.68 16.74 31.37
CA PHE A 867 -17.81 15.60 31.08
C PHE A 867 -16.39 16.03 30.67
N LEU A 868 -16.24 17.07 29.83
CA LEU A 868 -14.93 17.61 29.46
C LEU A 868 -14.19 18.16 30.67
N GLN A 869 -14.90 18.81 31.59
CA GLN A 869 -14.33 19.28 32.85
C GLN A 869 -13.67 18.15 33.63
N LYS A 870 -14.34 17.00 33.79
CA LYS A 870 -13.78 15.83 34.51
C LYS A 870 -12.49 15.29 33.89
N ILE A 871 -12.33 15.36 32.57
CA ILE A 871 -11.07 14.96 31.93
C ILE A 871 -9.98 16.02 32.13
N LEU A 872 -10.35 17.31 32.22
CA LEU A 872 -9.42 18.41 32.53
C LEU A 872 -9.05 18.50 34.00
N ASP A 873 -9.88 18.00 34.92
CA ASP A 873 -9.54 17.86 36.34
C ASP A 873 -8.41 16.82 36.54
N GLU A 874 -8.39 15.76 35.72
CA GLU A 874 -7.34 14.73 35.69
C GLU A 874 -6.10 15.17 34.86
N ASP A 875 -6.29 15.83 33.70
CA ASP A 875 -5.21 16.45 32.92
C ASP A 875 -5.66 17.77 32.30
N THR A 876 -5.36 18.87 33.00
CA THR A 876 -5.66 20.26 32.61
C THR A 876 -5.10 20.68 31.25
N LYS A 877 -4.18 19.90 30.67
CA LYS A 877 -3.47 20.18 29.41
C LYS A 877 -3.73 19.10 28.35
N ASN A 878 -4.76 18.27 28.53
CA ASN A 878 -5.19 17.23 27.58
C ASN A 878 -5.59 17.84 26.22
N TYR A 879 -4.69 17.73 25.24
CA TYR A 879 -4.85 18.33 23.92
C TYR A 879 -6.12 17.87 23.18
N HIS A 880 -6.52 16.59 23.34
CA HIS A 880 -7.71 16.06 22.67
C HIS A 880 -8.98 16.73 23.19
N VAL A 881 -9.09 16.91 24.52
CA VAL A 881 -10.22 17.61 25.14
C VAL A 881 -10.27 19.05 24.69
N TRP A 882 -9.14 19.76 24.68
CA TRP A 882 -9.09 21.16 24.25
C TRP A 882 -9.50 21.34 22.79
N SER A 883 -9.02 20.47 21.89
CA SER A 883 -9.42 20.46 20.48
C SER A 883 -10.91 20.15 20.31
N TYR A 884 -11.46 19.21 21.10
CA TYR A 884 -12.87 18.83 21.04
C TYR A 884 -13.80 19.89 21.67
N ARG A 885 -13.37 20.58 22.74
CA ARG A 885 -14.07 21.71 23.36
C ARG A 885 -14.22 22.86 22.34
N SER A 886 -13.15 23.21 21.62
CA SER A 886 -13.21 24.19 20.54
C SER A 886 -14.13 23.77 19.38
N TYR A 887 -14.15 22.48 19.00
CA TYR A 887 -15.14 21.96 18.05
C TYR A 887 -16.58 22.12 18.56
N LEU A 888 -16.87 21.72 19.81
CA LEU A 888 -18.22 21.84 20.39
C LEU A 888 -18.69 23.29 20.48
N VAL A 889 -17.83 24.23 20.87
CA VAL A 889 -18.20 25.66 20.89
C VAL A 889 -18.62 26.13 19.50
N GLY A 890 -17.91 25.74 18.44
CA GLY A 890 -18.29 26.02 17.06
C GLY A 890 -19.55 25.29 16.60
N LYS A 891 -19.72 24.02 16.99
CA LYS A 891 -20.85 23.17 16.59
C LYS A 891 -22.17 23.55 17.26
N LEU A 892 -22.11 23.96 18.52
CA LEU A 892 -23.24 24.27 19.39
C LEU A 892 -23.44 25.80 19.59
N SER A 893 -22.65 26.64 18.89
CA SER A 893 -22.69 28.11 18.93
C SER A 893 -22.46 28.75 20.31
N LEU A 894 -21.58 28.16 21.13
CA LEU A 894 -21.37 28.53 22.54
C LEU A 894 -20.41 29.72 22.76
N PHE A 895 -20.05 30.48 21.72
CA PHE A 895 -19.10 31.61 21.84
C PHE A 895 -19.55 32.72 22.81
N ASN A 896 -20.88 32.83 23.02
CA ASN A 896 -21.49 33.76 23.97
C ASN A 896 -21.95 33.09 25.29
N ASP A 897 -21.59 31.82 25.53
CA ASP A 897 -21.95 31.11 26.76
C ASP A 897 -21.16 31.66 27.95
N ALA A 898 -21.89 32.18 28.94
CA ALA A 898 -21.32 32.86 30.10
C ALA A 898 -20.77 31.92 31.19
N ASP A 899 -21.05 30.62 31.11
CA ASP A 899 -20.42 29.60 31.95
C ASP A 899 -19.11 29.13 31.29
N GLU A 900 -19.09 28.94 29.97
CA GLU A 900 -17.90 28.53 29.21
C GLU A 900 -16.73 29.50 29.42
N LEU A 901 -16.96 30.81 29.34
CA LEU A 901 -15.91 31.80 29.65
C LEU A 901 -15.47 31.74 31.13
N ARG A 902 -16.40 31.45 32.06
CA ARG A 902 -16.16 31.42 33.51
C ARG A 902 -15.34 30.19 33.93
N ASP A 903 -15.59 29.03 33.31
CA ASP A 903 -14.79 27.82 33.49
C ASP A 903 -13.32 28.11 33.13
N ILE A 904 -13.09 28.79 32.00
CA ILE A 904 -11.75 29.14 31.52
C ILE A 904 -11.08 30.17 32.42
N GLU A 905 -11.83 31.14 32.96
CA GLU A 905 -11.33 32.06 33.98
C GLU A 905 -10.93 31.33 35.26
N ALA A 906 -11.75 30.39 35.75
CA ALA A 906 -11.43 29.57 36.92
C ALA A 906 -10.18 28.69 36.70
N MET A 907 -9.96 28.18 35.48
CA MET A 907 -8.73 27.46 35.14
C MET A 907 -7.48 28.35 35.12
N ILE A 908 -7.58 29.57 34.58
CA ILE A 908 -6.48 30.54 34.57
C ILE A 908 -6.20 31.06 36.00
N ASP A 909 -7.21 31.13 36.86
CA ASP A 909 -7.04 31.52 38.26
C ASP A 909 -6.46 30.39 39.13
N THR A 910 -6.67 29.12 38.74
CA THR A 910 -6.09 27.94 39.37
C THR A 910 -4.65 27.68 38.92
N ASP A 911 -4.38 27.71 37.60
CA ASP A 911 -3.01 27.73 37.05
C ASP A 911 -2.89 28.81 35.97
N VAL A 912 -2.36 29.97 36.35
CA VAL A 912 -2.07 31.08 35.42
C VAL A 912 -1.07 30.69 34.31
N ARG A 913 -0.33 29.59 34.47
CA ARG A 913 0.59 29.04 33.45
C ARG A 913 -0.11 28.01 32.53
N ASN A 914 -1.41 27.78 32.66
CA ASN A 914 -2.15 26.89 31.76
C ASN A 914 -2.36 27.52 30.37
N ASN A 915 -1.35 27.39 29.51
CA ASN A 915 -1.39 27.90 28.14
C ASN A 915 -2.58 27.38 27.32
N SER A 916 -3.11 26.20 27.63
CA SER A 916 -4.29 25.66 26.93
C SER A 916 -5.55 26.46 27.25
N ALA A 917 -5.76 26.82 28.52
CA ALA A 917 -6.86 27.70 28.93
C ALA A 917 -6.71 29.12 28.34
N TRP A 918 -5.49 29.68 28.31
CA TRP A 918 -5.21 30.95 27.62
C TRP A 918 -5.50 30.89 26.11
N SER A 919 -5.08 29.81 25.44
CA SER A 919 -5.34 29.60 24.02
C SER A 919 -6.82 29.42 23.71
N HIS A 920 -7.56 28.74 24.58
CA HIS A 920 -9.00 28.57 24.43
C HIS A 920 -9.77 29.87 24.73
N ARG A 921 -9.34 30.67 25.72
CA ARG A 921 -9.86 32.04 25.92
C ARG A 921 -9.67 32.89 24.66
N PHE A 922 -8.50 32.82 24.02
CA PHE A 922 -8.24 33.57 22.79
C PHE A 922 -9.17 33.13 21.65
N PHE A 923 -9.37 31.82 21.51
CA PHE A 923 -10.34 31.26 20.57
C PHE A 923 -11.77 31.77 20.85
N LEU A 924 -12.26 31.65 22.09
CA LEU A 924 -13.61 32.10 22.49
C LEU A 924 -13.85 33.58 22.14
N VAL A 925 -12.91 34.46 22.52
CA VAL A 925 -13.08 35.91 22.33
C VAL A 925 -12.87 36.32 20.88
N PHE A 926 -11.81 35.85 20.22
CA PHE A 926 -11.39 36.37 18.91
C PHE A 926 -11.82 35.53 17.70
N SER A 927 -12.57 34.44 17.93
CA SER A 927 -13.21 33.64 16.86
C SER A 927 -14.75 33.71 16.88
N ASN A 928 -15.34 34.50 17.78
CA ASN A 928 -16.79 34.66 17.91
C ASN A 928 -17.42 35.21 16.60
N PRO A 929 -18.32 34.47 15.92
CA PRO A 929 -18.93 34.89 14.65
C PRO A 929 -19.61 36.25 14.66
N ASP A 930 -20.12 36.71 15.81
CA ASP A 930 -20.77 38.02 15.94
C ASP A 930 -19.81 39.16 15.60
N HIS A 931 -18.55 39.07 16.03
CA HIS A 931 -17.58 40.17 15.96
C HIS A 931 -16.14 39.78 15.56
N ALA A 932 -15.94 38.58 15.02
CA ALA A 932 -14.73 38.16 14.29
C ALA A 932 -15.02 38.01 12.79
N THR A 933 -14.02 38.24 11.96
CA THR A 933 -14.11 38.11 10.50
C THR A 933 -13.80 36.68 10.07
N ALA A 934 -14.71 36.06 9.30
CA ALA A 934 -14.60 34.66 8.92
C ALA A 934 -13.35 34.39 8.07
N GLY A 935 -12.50 33.47 8.52
CA GLY A 935 -11.23 33.13 7.86
C GLY A 935 -10.05 34.04 8.21
N ALA A 936 -10.25 35.11 8.99
CA ALA A 936 -9.17 36.00 9.40
C ALA A 936 -8.20 35.32 10.38
N ALA A 937 -6.90 35.47 10.15
CA ALA A 937 -5.85 34.83 10.93
C ALA A 937 -5.83 35.29 12.40
N ALA A 938 -5.22 34.48 13.27
CA ALA A 938 -4.97 34.83 14.67
C ALA A 938 -3.88 35.90 14.83
N THR A 939 -3.05 36.10 13.81
CA THR A 939 -1.86 36.98 13.80
C THR A 939 -2.04 38.23 12.93
N GLU A 940 -3.28 38.60 12.59
CA GLU A 940 -3.59 39.80 11.79
C GLU A 940 -4.70 40.62 12.46
N PRO A 941 -4.74 41.95 12.24
CA PRO A 941 -5.76 42.82 12.83
C PRO A 941 -7.14 42.59 12.19
N ASP A 942 -8.16 42.52 13.02
CA ASP A 942 -9.55 42.28 12.61
C ASP A 942 -10.42 43.48 13.02
N PRO A 943 -10.77 44.39 12.09
CA PRO A 943 -11.48 45.64 12.40
C PRO A 943 -12.94 45.42 12.84
N LYS A 944 -13.44 44.18 12.82
CA LYS A 944 -14.77 43.81 13.34
C LYS A 944 -14.76 43.63 14.86
N VAL A 945 -13.60 43.42 15.47
CA VAL A 945 -13.47 43.20 16.93
C VAL A 945 -13.71 44.53 17.68
N PRO A 946 -14.64 44.60 18.65
CA PRO A 946 -14.98 45.87 19.29
C PRO A 946 -13.86 46.36 20.21
N ALA A 947 -13.55 47.65 20.19
CA ALA A 947 -12.50 48.25 21.03
C ALA A 947 -12.67 47.89 22.52
N ALA A 948 -13.88 47.94 23.06
CA ALA A 948 -14.17 47.58 24.45
C ALA A 948 -13.86 46.11 24.80
N VAL A 949 -13.89 45.19 23.83
CA VAL A 949 -13.46 43.80 24.03
C VAL A 949 -11.93 43.73 24.09
N VAL A 950 -11.24 44.43 23.19
CA VAL A 950 -9.76 44.53 23.20
C VAL A 950 -9.27 45.12 24.53
N ASP A 951 -9.88 46.21 24.97
CA ASP A 951 -9.49 46.93 26.18
C ASP A 951 -9.71 46.09 27.45
N ARG A 952 -10.84 45.37 27.53
CA ARG A 952 -11.11 44.35 28.59
C ARG A 952 -10.06 43.25 28.61
N GLU A 953 -9.68 42.71 27.46
CA GLU A 953 -8.70 41.62 27.38
C GLU A 953 -7.27 42.09 27.65
N VAL A 954 -6.92 43.33 27.33
CA VAL A 954 -5.65 43.96 27.75
C VAL A 954 -5.62 44.07 29.27
N GLU A 955 -6.67 44.60 29.91
CA GLU A 955 -6.73 44.73 31.38
C GLU A 955 -6.64 43.36 32.07
N TYR A 956 -7.41 42.37 31.61
CA TYR A 956 -7.38 41.00 32.11
C TYR A 956 -5.97 40.39 31.98
N ALA A 957 -5.35 40.49 30.81
CA ALA A 957 -4.01 39.96 30.57
C ALA A 957 -2.97 40.62 31.49
N GLN A 958 -2.98 41.95 31.61
CA GLN A 958 -2.10 42.67 32.53
C GLN A 958 -2.32 42.24 33.99
N ALA A 959 -3.57 42.08 34.42
CA ALA A 959 -3.91 41.64 35.77
C ALA A 959 -3.32 40.26 36.09
N LYS A 960 -3.43 39.29 35.18
CA LYS A 960 -2.86 37.94 35.39
C LYS A 960 -1.33 37.91 35.23
N ILE A 961 -0.75 38.73 34.34
CA ILE A 961 0.72 38.86 34.22
C ILE A 961 1.34 39.33 35.54
N ARG A 962 0.72 40.28 36.26
CA ARG A 962 1.19 40.74 37.58
C ARG A 962 1.30 39.62 38.61
N LEU A 963 0.52 38.55 38.50
CA LEU A 963 0.56 37.37 39.39
C LEU A 963 1.75 36.45 39.11
N ALA A 964 2.28 36.46 37.88
CA ALA A 964 3.44 35.65 37.49
C ALA A 964 4.22 36.33 36.34
N PRO A 965 5.04 37.37 36.60
CA PRO A 965 5.64 38.18 35.54
C PRO A 965 6.52 37.41 34.54
N GLN A 966 7.17 36.34 34.97
CA GLN A 966 8.01 35.46 34.12
C GLN A 966 7.22 34.29 33.47
N ASN A 967 5.88 34.34 33.48
CA ASN A 967 5.01 33.37 32.78
C ASN A 967 4.73 33.82 31.32
N GLN A 968 5.24 33.09 30.35
CA GLN A 968 5.08 33.46 28.93
C GLN A 968 3.62 33.52 28.44
N SER A 969 2.72 32.67 28.97
CA SER A 969 1.35 32.53 28.44
C SER A 969 0.57 33.85 28.44
N GLY A 970 0.67 34.62 29.52
CA GLY A 970 0.00 35.93 29.63
C GLY A 970 0.58 36.97 28.65
N TRP A 971 1.90 36.99 28.44
CA TRP A 971 2.55 37.90 27.48
C TRP A 971 2.23 37.54 26.03
N ASN A 972 2.21 36.24 25.69
CA ASN A 972 1.78 35.78 24.37
C ASN A 972 0.32 36.15 24.11
N TYR A 973 -0.56 35.99 25.11
CA TYR A 973 -1.96 36.41 25.01
C TYR A 973 -2.10 37.93 24.82
N LEU A 974 -1.41 38.75 25.62
CA LEU A 974 -1.42 40.21 25.49
C LEU A 974 -0.95 40.68 24.11
N ARG A 975 0.14 40.09 23.59
CA ARG A 975 0.64 40.34 22.23
C ARG A 975 -0.44 40.00 21.18
N GLY A 976 -1.10 38.85 21.30
CA GLY A 976 -2.20 38.42 20.42
C GLY A 976 -3.41 39.36 20.45
N VAL A 977 -3.84 39.79 21.65
CA VAL A 977 -4.95 40.75 21.84
C VAL A 977 -4.66 42.07 21.13
N LEU A 978 -3.45 42.61 21.29
CA LEU A 978 -3.05 43.86 20.66
C LEU A 978 -3.03 43.75 19.13
N VAL A 979 -2.39 42.69 18.59
CA VAL A 979 -2.34 42.43 17.14
C VAL A 979 -3.74 42.27 16.56
N LYS A 980 -4.57 41.38 17.13
CA LYS A 980 -5.93 41.09 16.62
C LYS A 980 -6.86 42.30 16.74
N GLY A 981 -6.68 43.13 17.77
CA GLY A 981 -7.38 44.40 17.95
C GLY A 981 -6.80 45.60 17.19
N GLY A 982 -5.77 45.42 16.35
CA GLY A 982 -5.13 46.51 15.60
C GLY A 982 -4.46 47.59 16.47
N ARG A 983 -4.12 47.28 17.72
CA ARG A 983 -3.43 48.18 18.65
C ARG A 983 -1.91 48.08 18.47
N LYS A 984 -1.22 49.22 18.51
CA LYS A 984 0.25 49.27 18.55
C LYS A 984 0.80 48.71 19.86
N LEU A 985 1.98 48.08 19.80
CA LEU A 985 2.62 47.50 20.99
C LEU A 985 3.02 48.58 22.00
N ALA A 986 3.40 49.77 21.54
CA ALA A 986 3.69 50.93 22.38
C ALA A 986 2.54 51.32 23.34
N GLY A 987 1.30 50.87 23.08
CA GLY A 987 0.16 51.07 23.99
C GLY A 987 0.28 50.35 25.35
N VAL A 988 1.24 49.43 25.53
CA VAL A 988 1.51 48.74 26.81
C VAL A 988 2.93 48.94 27.34
N GLU A 989 3.65 49.94 26.83
CA GLU A 989 5.03 50.26 27.21
C GLU A 989 5.19 50.56 28.72
N GLU A 990 4.32 51.38 29.29
CA GLU A 990 4.34 51.73 30.72
C GLU A 990 4.21 50.48 31.59
N PHE A 991 3.29 49.58 31.22
CA PHE A 991 3.09 48.30 31.89
C PHE A 991 4.30 47.38 31.76
N ALA A 992 4.89 47.24 30.56
CA ALA A 992 6.06 46.40 30.33
C ALA A 992 7.31 46.95 31.04
N SER A 993 7.47 48.27 31.08
CA SER A 993 8.57 48.96 31.77
C SER A 993 8.56 48.71 33.28
N GLY A 994 7.39 48.48 33.88
CA GLY A 994 7.25 48.14 35.30
C GLY A 994 7.92 46.82 35.75
N PHE A 995 8.49 46.04 34.82
CA PHE A 995 9.21 44.79 35.11
C PHE A 995 10.71 44.83 34.78
N VAL A 996 11.25 46.01 34.41
CA VAL A 996 12.66 46.20 34.01
C VAL A 996 13.20 47.49 34.65
N SER A 997 14.35 47.42 35.34
CA SER A 997 14.99 48.59 35.95
C SER A 997 16.51 48.55 35.81
N GLY A 998 17.15 49.72 35.68
CA GLY A 998 18.61 49.84 35.55
C GLY A 998 19.20 49.10 34.34
N LEU A 999 18.49 49.01 33.21
CA LEU A 999 18.90 48.18 32.06
C LEU A 999 20.26 48.64 31.50
N GLY A 1000 21.27 47.76 31.56
CA GLY A 1000 22.66 48.06 31.21
C GLY A 1000 23.53 48.65 32.33
N GLU A 1001 22.99 48.91 33.52
CA GLU A 1001 23.70 49.50 34.67
C GLU A 1001 24.13 48.44 35.70
N GLU A 1002 24.94 48.82 36.70
CA GLU A 1002 25.36 47.90 37.77
C GLU A 1002 24.19 47.43 38.65
N GLY A 1003 23.10 48.20 38.72
CA GLY A 1003 21.88 47.89 39.45
C GLY A 1003 20.80 47.14 38.65
N GLU A 1004 21.13 46.60 37.48
CA GLU A 1004 20.16 46.01 36.55
C GLU A 1004 19.36 44.82 37.11
N ASP A 1005 18.04 45.00 37.25
CA ASP A 1005 17.04 43.98 37.61
C ASP A 1005 15.94 43.85 36.54
N VAL A 1006 15.57 42.60 36.24
CA VAL A 1006 14.60 42.22 35.20
C VAL A 1006 13.68 41.14 35.78
N LEU A 1007 12.52 41.57 36.25
CA LEU A 1007 11.47 40.70 36.81
C LEU A 1007 10.75 39.87 35.72
N SER A 1008 10.87 40.27 34.46
CA SER A 1008 10.36 39.50 33.32
C SER A 1008 11.21 39.67 32.06
N THR A 1009 11.80 38.57 31.61
CA THR A 1009 12.47 38.48 30.31
C THR A 1009 11.49 38.66 29.13
N HIS A 1010 10.21 38.33 29.33
CA HIS A 1010 9.16 38.51 28.33
C HIS A 1010 8.71 39.98 28.22
N ALA A 1011 8.76 40.73 29.32
CA ALA A 1011 8.62 42.19 29.27
C ALA A 1011 9.78 42.84 28.51
N LEU A 1012 11.03 42.40 28.76
CA LEU A 1012 12.21 42.93 28.07
C LEU A 1012 12.22 42.64 26.55
N ASP A 1013 11.75 41.46 26.14
CA ASP A 1013 11.52 41.10 24.73
C ASP A 1013 10.41 41.94 24.08
N LEU A 1014 9.32 42.22 24.79
CA LEU A 1014 8.27 43.12 24.31
C LEU A 1014 8.75 44.59 24.23
N LEU A 1015 9.53 45.06 25.20
CA LEU A 1015 10.14 46.39 25.17
C LEU A 1015 11.10 46.57 23.98
N ALA A 1016 11.87 45.54 23.63
CA ALA A 1016 12.70 45.55 22.42
C ALA A 1016 11.88 45.81 21.14
N GLU A 1017 10.67 45.25 21.05
CA GLU A 1017 9.74 45.51 19.93
C GLU A 1017 9.11 46.89 19.99
N ILE A 1018 8.74 47.37 21.17
CA ILE A 1018 8.18 48.72 21.36
C ILE A 1018 9.21 49.80 20.97
N TYR A 1019 10.46 49.63 21.39
CA TYR A 1019 11.54 50.54 21.00
C TYR A 1019 11.82 50.48 19.50
N ALA A 1020 11.78 49.29 18.88
CA ALA A 1020 11.86 49.15 17.42
C ALA A 1020 10.67 49.80 16.67
N GLU A 1021 9.42 49.62 17.15
CA GLU A 1021 8.19 50.23 16.61
C GLU A 1021 8.25 51.78 16.67
N LYS A 1022 8.94 52.32 17.67
CA LYS A 1022 9.21 53.76 17.84
C LYS A 1022 10.43 54.28 17.07
N GLY A 1023 11.28 53.40 16.52
CA GLY A 1023 12.56 53.77 15.91
C GLY A 1023 13.71 54.02 16.89
N ASP A 1024 13.54 53.75 18.18
CA ASP A 1024 14.59 53.80 19.20
C ASP A 1024 15.47 52.54 19.11
N LYS A 1025 16.30 52.51 18.05
CA LYS A 1025 17.18 51.37 17.75
C LYS A 1025 18.21 51.11 18.85
N GLU A 1026 18.63 52.13 19.59
CA GLU A 1026 19.61 51.99 20.66
C GLU A 1026 19.05 51.22 21.86
N LYS A 1027 17.85 51.59 22.35
CA LYS A 1027 17.20 50.80 23.42
C LYS A 1027 16.72 49.44 22.92
N ALA A 1028 16.30 49.32 21.66
CA ALA A 1028 15.95 48.02 21.07
C ALA A 1028 17.16 47.07 21.05
N ASP A 1029 18.32 47.53 20.55
CA ASP A 1029 19.54 46.72 20.53
C ASP A 1029 20.03 46.39 21.94
N LEU A 1030 20.00 47.36 22.87
CA LEU A 1030 20.35 47.14 24.27
C LEU A 1030 19.49 46.03 24.88
N SER A 1031 18.16 46.09 24.76
CA SER A 1031 17.24 45.08 25.30
C SER A 1031 17.54 43.67 24.78
N LEU A 1032 17.71 43.53 23.46
CA LEU A 1032 18.06 42.24 22.83
C LEU A 1032 19.45 41.76 23.25
N ARG A 1033 20.41 42.67 23.41
CA ARG A 1033 21.78 42.37 23.86
C ARG A 1033 21.78 41.85 25.30
N ARG A 1034 21.06 42.50 26.22
CA ARG A 1034 20.95 42.08 27.63
C ARG A 1034 20.20 40.74 27.80
N LEU A 1035 19.22 40.46 26.93
CA LEU A 1035 18.63 39.11 26.81
C LEU A 1035 19.68 38.06 26.44
N GLY A 1036 20.46 38.29 25.37
CA GLY A 1036 21.51 37.35 24.93
C GLY A 1036 22.68 37.18 25.91
N GLU A 1037 23.11 38.26 26.57
CA GLU A 1037 24.28 38.27 27.46
C GLU A 1037 24.01 37.66 28.84
N LYS A 1038 22.89 38.05 29.48
CA LYS A 1038 22.62 37.77 30.91
C LYS A 1038 21.31 37.02 31.13
N TRP A 1039 20.19 37.54 30.62
CA TRP A 1039 18.87 37.19 31.13
C TRP A 1039 18.21 35.98 30.47
N ASP A 1040 18.53 35.69 29.21
CA ASP A 1040 17.91 34.63 28.41
C ASP A 1040 18.90 33.99 27.42
N ARG A 1041 20.07 33.65 27.97
CA ARG A 1041 21.25 33.18 27.23
C ARG A 1041 21.00 31.94 26.35
N ILE A 1042 19.97 31.13 26.68
CA ILE A 1042 19.57 29.95 25.91
C ILE A 1042 19.09 30.29 24.49
N ARG A 1043 18.60 31.51 24.25
CA ARG A 1043 18.20 32.02 22.92
C ARG A 1043 19.20 33.02 22.35
N VAL A 1044 20.45 33.08 22.82
CA VAL A 1044 21.46 34.08 22.36
C VAL A 1044 21.56 34.22 20.84
N GLY A 1045 21.57 33.12 20.08
CA GLY A 1045 21.62 33.18 18.61
C GLY A 1045 20.35 33.74 17.95
N TYR A 1046 19.18 33.60 18.59
CA TYR A 1046 17.93 34.25 18.16
C TYR A 1046 17.98 35.76 18.48
N TRP A 1047 18.51 36.14 19.64
CA TRP A 1047 18.70 37.54 20.01
C TRP A 1047 19.72 38.24 19.09
N GLU A 1048 20.85 37.60 18.76
CA GLU A 1048 21.81 38.10 17.77
C GLU A 1048 21.20 38.24 16.36
N TRP A 1049 20.32 37.32 15.95
CA TRP A 1049 19.58 37.45 14.70
C TRP A 1049 18.62 38.65 14.74
N ARG A 1050 17.82 38.79 15.81
CA ARG A 1050 16.92 39.94 16.01
C ARG A 1050 17.66 41.27 15.99
N ARG A 1051 18.87 41.35 16.57
CA ARG A 1051 19.70 42.57 16.56
C ARG A 1051 20.10 42.97 15.14
N LYS A 1052 20.56 42.02 14.31
CA LYS A 1052 20.89 42.25 12.89
C LYS A 1052 19.67 42.75 12.09
N CYS A 1053 18.47 42.31 12.44
CA CYS A 1053 17.22 42.82 11.84
C CYS A 1053 16.91 44.29 12.19
N LEU A 1054 17.53 44.87 13.24
CA LEU A 1054 17.42 46.33 13.51
C LEU A 1054 18.32 47.16 12.57
N GLU A 1055 19.41 46.58 12.05
CA GLU A 1055 20.37 47.27 11.18
C GLU A 1055 19.87 47.35 9.73
N THR A 1056 19.15 46.31 9.27
CA THR A 1056 18.54 46.25 7.94
C THR A 1056 17.38 47.27 7.80
N PRO A 1057 17.30 48.05 6.70
CA PRO A 1057 16.09 48.79 6.35
C PRO A 1057 14.90 47.85 6.09
N ALA A 1058 13.70 48.26 6.49
CA ALA A 1058 12.44 47.56 6.21
C ALA A 1058 11.86 47.95 4.85
#